data_AF-A0A7C4H519-F1
#
_entry.id   AF-A0A7C4H519-F1
#
_cell.length_a   1.000
_cell.length_b   1.000
_cell.length_c   1.000
_cell.angle_alpha   90.00
_cell.angle_beta   90.00
_cell.angle_gamma   90.00
#
_symmetry.space_group_name_H-M   'P 1'
#
loop_
_entity.id
_entity.type
_entity.pdbx_description
1 polymer ?
#
loop_
_entity_poly.entity_id
_entity_poly.type
_entity_poly.pdbx_seq_one_letter_code
_entity_poly.pdbx_strand_id
1 'polypeptide(L)'
;MFMEKRKVLMILLATFLLLQMLLASCISSVKAEEKEFTIGWMYDPPPISHFNPWAPGSLFYGWYFTQEPLFWYLDWNDTYVPWLGERFEWDPVEKTLTVHLRRNVLWHDGSVFSSKDVLTTVYITANYWYPCPGAPSRSLLNVTAPDQYTVVWKFNYTTPLTIPSTLYMTIQPYSLFGKWADEMRKLAWGGANLTVLNEFYDKFLKECRPSTIIGTGPFKFIEATDIEILYEKFNAYWRGAENIKFDRVRVFRIPQDVYVAQFLEGKFPWTWWLATREQLEYVKAHPETWWVNFVPDGDVSVVILNCHRYPLTIPEVRKAIYYGFNTTEYRQIAIPGEGLLDGVFGKKGLVYPISMAIGLFGKDFVDSLNDYGTSKGGADFRKVEEIFRSLGFTKDAEGIWVTPNGTRLEFSCLYIPAWWSVLADAFVSQMARIGIKIRLVGTTWEPYCQSLFRDHDYDMYLRFGAWYNIHPWSVMNNIFVVRNSWMGIPAPYPLHEPQIVDAPDWVAGWITEKGKPWLVDERGINVTRFTIELGLETDLERMKDGLKFLTWYLNEYPFYLTYTLSGRTYAINKKLVSGFPTNPLDPLWHPYPYQDVHPYILWTSLGLFGPVVPYTGTYVPVYVVGNVPKFLGADGNYYGPFKRGDRAVLPEEDAKKLFEEGLISYTPPVYTYMAVYATTDIPAFIGVDGETYGPYKAGDTLIVPKEDADRLLAEGKASASPPVPAEIPAIAKGVSDLIAKVDTMGISLSGLRDTMVELRAEISRTNENISNLSNSLNALSGQVAGITTTILGIGIVIIVLTLVNIALALRKK
;
A
#
# COMPACT_ATOMS: atom_id res chain seq x y z
N MET A 1 -0.14 80.79 -1.15
CA MET A 1 0.80 80.04 -0.27
C MET A 1 0.19 78.80 0.40
N PHE A 2 -1.08 78.82 0.88
CA PHE A 2 -1.71 77.65 1.52
C PHE A 2 -2.15 76.54 0.54
N MET A 3 -2.52 76.90 -0.69
CA MET A 3 -2.98 75.94 -1.71
C MET A 3 -1.85 75.10 -2.33
N GLU A 4 -0.64 75.66 -2.50
CA GLU A 4 0.50 74.91 -3.05
C GLU A 4 1.01 73.86 -2.06
N LYS A 5 1.06 74.19 -0.76
CA LYS A 5 1.46 73.24 0.29
C LYS A 5 0.54 72.03 0.38
N ARG A 6 -0.77 72.20 0.11
CA ARG A 6 -1.74 71.09 0.04
C ARG A 6 -1.54 70.19 -1.18
N LYS A 7 -1.17 70.76 -2.33
CA LYS A 7 -0.88 69.97 -3.54
C LYS A 7 0.39 69.14 -3.36
N VAL A 8 1.44 69.73 -2.79
CA VAL A 8 2.70 69.02 -2.49
C VAL A 8 2.47 67.91 -1.45
N LEU A 9 1.67 68.17 -0.42
CA LEU A 9 1.32 67.16 0.59
C LEU A 9 0.47 66.01 0.00
N MET A 10 -0.47 66.29 -0.90
CA MET A 10 -1.26 65.26 -1.58
C MET A 10 -0.42 64.43 -2.55
N ILE A 11 0.54 65.06 -3.25
CA ILE A 11 1.46 64.34 -4.14
C ILE A 11 2.38 63.43 -3.33
N LEU A 12 2.90 63.90 -2.18
CA LEU A 12 3.72 63.10 -1.27
C LEU A 12 2.94 61.92 -0.63
N LEU A 13 1.66 62.13 -0.28
CA LEU A 13 0.80 61.06 0.21
C LEU A 13 0.47 60.04 -0.88
N ALA A 14 0.21 60.50 -2.11
CA ALA A 14 -0.04 59.62 -3.24
C ALA A 14 1.21 58.81 -3.63
N THR A 15 2.40 59.42 -3.63
CA THR A 15 3.65 58.69 -3.88
C THR A 15 4.01 57.75 -2.74
N PHE A 16 3.72 58.10 -1.48
CA PHE A 16 3.91 57.18 -0.34
C PHE A 16 2.96 55.98 -0.42
N LEU A 17 1.69 56.17 -0.78
CA LEU A 17 0.72 55.08 -1.00
C LEU A 17 1.10 54.21 -2.20
N LEU A 18 1.58 54.80 -3.29
CA LEU A 18 2.12 54.06 -4.45
C LEU A 18 3.38 53.27 -4.09
N LEU A 19 4.28 53.83 -3.26
CA LEU A 19 5.46 53.11 -2.76
C LEU A 19 5.07 51.94 -1.86
N GLN A 20 4.04 52.09 -1.01
CA GLN A 20 3.52 51.00 -0.19
C GLN A 20 2.86 49.90 -1.02
N MET A 21 2.16 50.24 -2.10
CA MET A 21 1.61 49.26 -3.04
C MET A 21 2.69 48.52 -3.84
N LEU A 22 3.77 49.21 -4.24
CA LEU A 22 4.93 48.60 -4.91
C LEU A 22 5.76 47.71 -3.97
N LEU A 23 5.91 48.10 -2.70
CA LEU A 23 6.56 47.27 -1.67
C LEU A 23 5.72 46.04 -1.30
N ALA A 24 4.39 46.16 -1.30
CA ALA A 24 3.49 45.01 -1.11
C ALA A 24 3.56 44.01 -2.28
N SER A 25 3.77 44.47 -3.52
CA SER A 25 3.98 43.58 -4.67
C SER A 25 5.35 42.88 -4.69
N CYS A 26 6.36 43.42 -4.01
CA CYS A 26 7.70 42.81 -3.91
C CYS A 26 7.90 41.91 -2.67
N ILE A 27 6.93 41.86 -1.74
CA ILE A 27 7.00 40.99 -0.53
C ILE A 27 6.00 39.82 -0.63
N SER A 28 5.41 39.60 -1.81
CA SER A 28 4.91 38.27 -2.14
C SER A 28 6.13 37.38 -2.45
N SER A 29 6.91 37.02 -1.43
CA SER A 29 7.69 35.79 -1.53
C SER A 29 6.66 34.72 -1.86
N VAL A 30 6.69 34.21 -3.10
CA VAL A 30 6.04 32.95 -3.42
C VAL A 30 6.63 31.97 -2.41
N LYS A 31 5.90 31.73 -1.31
CA LYS A 31 6.20 30.58 -0.46
C LYS A 31 6.10 29.42 -1.43
N ALA A 32 7.22 28.76 -1.67
CA ALA A 32 7.21 27.51 -2.42
C ALA A 32 6.08 26.66 -1.84
N GLU A 33 5.23 26.12 -2.72
CA GLU A 33 4.13 25.27 -2.31
C GLU A 33 4.68 24.17 -1.39
N GLU A 34 4.16 24.11 -0.18
CA GLU A 34 4.66 23.20 0.86
C GLU A 34 4.40 21.76 0.41
N LYS A 35 5.44 20.92 0.39
CA LYS A 35 5.33 19.55 -0.11
C LYS A 35 4.70 18.68 0.97
N GLU A 36 3.42 18.35 0.84
CA GLU A 36 2.68 17.55 1.82
C GLU A 36 2.57 16.08 1.41
N PHE A 37 2.80 15.16 2.35
CA PHE A 37 2.38 13.76 2.23
C PHE A 37 1.06 13.58 2.97
N THR A 38 -0.01 13.29 2.24
CA THR A 38 -1.37 13.20 2.77
C THR A 38 -1.84 11.75 2.84
N ILE A 39 -2.45 11.35 3.95
CA ILE A 39 -3.14 10.07 4.10
C ILE A 39 -4.45 10.27 4.87
N GLY A 40 -5.33 9.27 4.85
CA GLY A 40 -6.60 9.28 5.56
C GLY A 40 -6.69 8.11 6.54
N TRP A 41 -7.17 8.39 7.75
CA TRP A 41 -7.37 7.38 8.78
C TRP A 41 -8.40 7.82 9.82
N MET A 42 -9.16 6.89 10.41
CA MET A 42 -10.03 7.20 11.55
C MET A 42 -9.26 7.12 12.88
N TYR A 43 -9.34 8.17 13.68
CA TYR A 43 -8.82 8.19 15.05
C TYR A 43 -9.74 9.01 15.95
N ASP A 44 -9.61 8.83 17.26
CA ASP A 44 -10.24 9.71 18.23
C ASP A 44 -9.28 10.85 18.59
N PRO A 45 -9.69 12.12 18.46
CA PRO A 45 -8.84 13.24 18.86
C PRO A 45 -8.71 13.33 20.38
N PRO A 46 -7.61 13.92 20.89
CA PRO A 46 -7.54 14.33 22.29
C PRO A 46 -8.74 15.22 22.68
N PRO A 47 -9.30 15.11 23.90
CA PRO A 47 -8.79 14.32 25.03
C PRO A 47 -9.32 12.87 25.09
N ILE A 48 -10.09 12.40 24.09
CA ILE A 48 -10.58 11.01 24.05
C ILE A 48 -9.38 10.07 23.93
N SER A 49 -8.45 10.39 23.04
CA SER A 49 -7.14 9.73 22.97
C SER A 49 -6.06 10.46 23.76
N HIS A 50 -4.90 9.81 23.92
CA HIS A 50 -3.75 10.37 24.64
C HIS A 50 -2.40 9.93 24.04
N PHE A 51 -1.29 10.48 24.54
CA PHE A 51 0.06 10.23 24.02
C PHE A 51 0.90 9.29 24.93
N ASN A 52 0.31 8.25 25.49
CA ASN A 52 1.06 7.18 26.14
C ASN A 52 0.95 5.91 25.28
N PRO A 53 2.04 5.46 24.62
CA PRO A 53 1.99 4.34 23.66
C PRO A 53 1.70 3.00 24.33
N TRP A 54 1.86 2.89 25.65
CA TRP A 54 1.53 1.70 26.41
C TRP A 54 0.10 1.73 26.97
N ALA A 55 -0.63 2.85 26.96
CA ALA A 55 -1.98 2.87 27.54
C ALA A 55 -3.08 2.66 26.47
N PRO A 56 -4.18 1.94 26.81
CA PRO A 56 -5.34 1.84 25.93
C PRO A 56 -5.91 3.22 25.59
N GLY A 57 -6.25 3.46 24.33
CA GLY A 57 -6.67 4.79 23.86
C GLY A 57 -5.52 5.70 23.43
N SER A 58 -4.30 5.16 23.26
CA SER A 58 -3.19 5.89 22.66
C SER A 58 -3.51 6.36 21.23
N LEU A 59 -3.11 7.59 20.89
CA LEU A 59 -3.19 8.11 19.53
C LEU A 59 -2.15 7.40 18.64
N PHE A 60 -2.58 6.28 18.05
CA PHE A 60 -1.71 5.35 17.34
C PHE A 60 -0.95 5.97 16.16
N TYR A 61 -1.66 6.65 15.25
CA TYR A 61 -1.04 7.35 14.11
C TYR A 61 -0.03 8.42 14.55
N GLY A 62 -0.24 9.01 15.73
CA GLY A 62 0.67 9.94 16.39
C GLY A 62 2.13 9.46 16.44
N TRP A 63 2.37 8.16 16.64
CA TRP A 63 3.71 7.62 16.88
C TRP A 63 4.46 7.19 15.62
N TYR A 64 3.75 6.76 14.57
CA TYR A 64 4.37 6.12 13.41
C TYR A 64 5.47 6.93 12.75
N PHE A 65 5.19 8.19 12.41
CA PHE A 65 6.15 9.03 11.70
C PHE A 65 7.28 9.57 12.59
N THR A 66 7.19 9.32 13.91
CA THR A 66 8.08 9.89 14.92
C THR A 66 9.06 8.88 15.50
N GLN A 67 8.65 7.63 15.72
CA GLN A 67 9.47 6.63 16.41
C GLN A 67 10.26 5.77 15.45
N GLU A 68 11.46 5.35 15.88
CA GLU A 68 12.32 4.50 15.07
C GLU A 68 12.86 3.31 15.89
N PRO A 69 13.16 2.17 15.25
CA PRO A 69 13.71 0.99 15.91
C PRO A 69 15.23 1.09 16.08
N LEU A 70 15.83 0.16 16.85
CA LEU A 70 17.29 -0.02 16.81
C LEU A 70 17.74 -0.55 15.44
N PHE A 71 17.02 -1.54 14.90
CA PHE A 71 17.25 -2.11 13.57
C PHE A 71 15.90 -2.37 12.90
N TRP A 72 15.80 -2.15 11.60
CA TRP A 72 14.70 -2.71 10.83
C TRP A 72 14.99 -4.18 10.55
N TYR A 73 14.05 -5.07 10.86
CA TYR A 73 14.14 -6.46 10.50
C TYR A 73 13.37 -6.68 9.19
N LEU A 74 14.05 -7.08 8.12
CA LEU A 74 13.42 -7.46 6.86
C LEU A 74 13.23 -8.98 6.90
N ASP A 75 12.02 -9.41 7.24
CA ASP A 75 11.70 -10.81 7.53
C ASP A 75 11.76 -11.71 6.28
N TRP A 76 11.51 -11.15 5.10
CA TRP A 76 11.56 -11.85 3.82
C TRP A 76 12.92 -12.46 3.49
N ASN A 77 14.02 -11.87 3.98
CA ASN A 77 15.38 -12.34 3.75
C ASN A 77 16.22 -12.49 5.03
N ASP A 78 15.59 -12.41 6.20
CA ASP A 78 16.22 -12.52 7.51
C ASP A 78 17.39 -11.53 7.72
N THR A 79 17.20 -10.27 7.33
CA THR A 79 18.24 -9.24 7.45
C THR A 79 17.89 -8.14 8.46
N TYR A 80 18.91 -7.63 9.14
CA TYR A 80 18.79 -6.51 10.07
C TYR A 80 19.47 -5.28 9.46
N VAL A 81 18.69 -4.25 9.17
CA VAL A 81 19.20 -2.97 8.67
C VAL A 81 19.53 -2.07 9.87
N PRO A 82 20.81 -1.69 10.08
CA PRO A 82 21.19 -0.79 11.16
C PRO A 82 20.45 0.54 11.13
N TRP A 83 19.89 0.93 12.26
CA TRP A 83 19.12 2.15 12.41
C TRP A 83 19.62 2.98 13.60
N LEU A 84 18.88 3.08 14.71
CA LEU A 84 19.39 3.70 15.94
C LEU A 84 20.51 2.87 16.60
N GLY A 85 20.57 1.56 16.31
CA GLY A 85 21.73 0.71 16.54
C GLY A 85 22.62 0.67 15.29
N GLU A 86 23.93 0.74 15.46
CA GLU A 86 24.92 0.65 14.38
C GLU A 86 25.34 -0.79 14.11
N ARG A 87 25.46 -1.59 15.16
CA ARG A 87 25.83 -3.02 15.10
C ARG A 87 25.44 -3.72 16.40
N PHE A 88 25.33 -5.04 16.33
CA PHE A 88 25.10 -5.87 17.51
C PHE A 88 26.00 -7.12 17.49
N GLU A 89 26.21 -7.69 18.67
CA GLU A 89 26.95 -8.93 18.89
C GLU A 89 26.10 -9.87 19.74
N TRP A 90 25.97 -11.12 19.31
CA TRP A 90 25.25 -12.17 20.04
C TRP A 90 26.21 -13.24 20.51
N ASP A 91 26.32 -13.41 21.84
CA ASP A 91 26.99 -14.55 22.47
C ASP A 91 25.94 -15.59 22.86
N PRO A 92 25.84 -16.72 22.14
CA PRO A 92 24.86 -17.77 22.44
C PRO A 92 25.16 -18.55 23.72
N VAL A 93 26.42 -18.58 24.18
CA VAL A 93 26.84 -19.32 25.39
C VAL A 93 26.44 -18.53 26.63
N GLU A 94 26.85 -17.26 26.67
CA GLU A 94 26.51 -16.33 27.75
C GLU A 94 25.09 -15.77 27.65
N LYS A 95 24.39 -16.07 26.54
CA LYS A 95 23.05 -15.56 26.21
C LYS A 95 23.01 -14.04 26.34
N THR A 96 24.02 -13.40 25.76
CA THR A 96 24.26 -11.97 25.92
C THR A 96 24.21 -11.28 24.56
N LEU A 97 23.34 -10.28 24.44
CA LEU A 97 23.23 -9.41 23.28
C LEU A 97 23.84 -8.06 23.63
N THR A 98 24.84 -7.63 22.87
CA THR A 98 25.44 -6.30 22.98
C THR A 98 25.05 -5.48 21.77
N VAL A 99 24.43 -4.31 21.95
CA VAL A 99 24.11 -3.37 20.87
C VAL A 99 24.91 -2.09 21.05
N HIS A 100 25.55 -1.65 19.97
CA HIS A 100 26.22 -0.36 19.90
C HIS A 100 25.30 0.65 19.21
N LEU A 101 25.01 1.73 19.92
CA LEU A 101 24.08 2.77 19.52
C LEU A 101 24.75 3.83 18.65
N ARG A 102 23.96 4.39 17.75
CA ARG A 102 24.39 5.48 16.89
C ARG A 102 24.62 6.76 17.69
N ARG A 103 25.69 7.46 17.32
CA ARG A 103 26.06 8.75 17.90
C ARG A 103 25.43 9.90 17.11
N ASN A 104 25.33 11.07 17.75
CA ASN A 104 24.83 12.31 17.14
C ASN A 104 23.37 12.24 16.65
N VAL A 105 22.57 11.35 17.25
CA VAL A 105 21.13 11.32 17.02
C VAL A 105 20.45 12.25 18.04
N LEU A 106 19.55 13.09 17.55
CA LEU A 106 18.75 13.99 18.38
C LEU A 106 17.29 13.53 18.36
N TRP A 107 16.65 13.65 19.52
CA TRP A 107 15.20 13.64 19.64
C TRP A 107 14.62 14.96 19.11
N HIS A 108 13.33 14.97 18.79
CA HIS A 108 12.61 16.16 18.32
C HIS A 108 12.62 17.35 19.29
N ASP A 109 12.88 17.13 20.58
CA ASP A 109 13.05 18.16 21.61
C ASP A 109 14.49 18.69 21.72
N GLY A 110 15.41 18.16 20.90
CA GLY A 110 16.83 18.51 20.88
C GLY A 110 17.67 17.74 21.91
N SER A 111 17.08 16.86 22.73
CA SER A 111 17.83 15.99 23.62
C SER A 111 18.60 14.93 22.83
N VAL A 112 19.73 14.47 23.38
CA VAL A 112 20.62 13.51 22.71
C VAL A 112 20.14 12.08 22.98
N PHE A 113 19.97 11.31 21.91
CA PHE A 113 19.68 9.88 22.00
C PHE A 113 20.83 9.12 22.66
N SER A 114 20.50 8.22 23.59
CA SER A 114 21.48 7.44 24.34
C SER A 114 20.93 6.13 24.89
N SER A 115 21.81 5.36 25.54
CA SER A 115 21.45 4.14 26.26
C SER A 115 20.35 4.35 27.31
N LYS A 116 20.17 5.56 27.86
CA LYS A 116 19.07 5.86 28.79
C LYS A 116 17.69 5.69 28.15
N ASP A 117 17.54 6.03 26.87
CA ASP A 117 16.27 5.91 26.15
C ASP A 117 15.95 4.44 25.86
N VAL A 118 16.97 3.67 25.51
CA VAL A 118 16.85 2.22 25.33
C VAL A 118 16.46 1.55 26.65
N LEU A 119 17.16 1.87 27.74
CA LEU A 119 16.83 1.35 29.07
C LEU A 119 15.41 1.77 29.51
N THR A 120 14.99 3.01 29.23
CA THR A 120 13.62 3.48 29.48
C THR A 120 12.60 2.58 28.82
N THR A 121 12.80 2.32 27.54
CA THR A 121 11.91 1.49 26.73
C THR A 121 11.86 0.07 27.27
N VAL A 122 13.01 -0.52 27.59
CA VAL A 122 13.09 -1.88 28.13
C VAL A 122 12.43 -1.96 29.50
N TYR A 123 12.69 -1.04 30.43
CA TYR A 123 12.13 -1.13 31.79
C TYR A 123 10.61 -1.02 31.81
N ILE A 124 10.02 -0.16 30.97
CA ILE A 124 8.57 -0.06 30.85
C ILE A 124 7.99 -1.25 30.08
N THR A 125 8.64 -1.69 29.00
CA THR A 125 8.09 -2.74 28.11
C THR A 125 8.26 -4.14 28.71
N ALA A 126 9.32 -4.41 29.45
CA ALA A 126 9.66 -5.74 29.97
C ALA A 126 8.60 -6.35 30.90
N ASN A 127 7.76 -5.53 31.55
CA ASN A 127 6.65 -6.03 32.36
C ASN A 127 5.26 -5.63 31.83
N TYR A 128 5.18 -4.76 30.81
CA TYR A 128 3.93 -4.44 30.12
C TYR A 128 3.63 -5.40 28.96
N TRP A 129 4.66 -5.83 28.23
CA TRP A 129 4.52 -6.59 26.99
C TRP A 129 4.71 -8.08 27.27
N TYR A 130 3.66 -8.84 26.99
CA TYR A 130 3.61 -10.31 26.85
C TYR A 130 3.74 -11.17 28.12
N PRO A 131 2.64 -11.79 28.56
CA PRO A 131 2.70 -12.95 29.43
C PRO A 131 3.08 -14.27 28.71
N CYS A 132 3.58 -14.22 27.48
CA CYS A 132 4.01 -15.44 26.76
C CYS A 132 5.51 -15.72 27.01
N PRO A 133 5.89 -16.95 27.42
CA PRO A 133 7.29 -17.36 27.63
C PRO A 133 8.21 -17.16 26.43
N GLY A 134 7.69 -17.17 25.20
CA GLY A 134 8.47 -16.89 23.99
C GLY A 134 8.83 -15.41 23.77
N ALA A 135 8.36 -14.48 24.62
CA ALA A 135 8.72 -13.07 24.51
C ALA A 135 10.09 -12.79 25.17
N PRO A 136 10.97 -11.97 24.55
CA PRO A 136 12.28 -11.65 25.13
C PRO A 136 12.19 -11.03 26.53
N SER A 137 11.10 -10.30 26.82
CA SER A 137 10.83 -9.71 28.12
C SER A 137 10.77 -10.73 29.26
N ARG A 138 10.31 -11.97 28.98
CA ARG A 138 10.22 -13.05 29.97
C ARG A 138 11.55 -13.74 30.24
N SER A 139 12.47 -13.70 29.29
CA SER A 139 13.79 -14.30 29.44
C SER A 139 14.86 -13.30 29.85
N LEU A 140 14.56 -12.00 29.82
CA LEU A 140 15.49 -10.94 30.22
C LEU A 140 15.85 -11.06 31.71
N LEU A 141 17.11 -11.39 31.98
CA LEU A 141 17.67 -11.43 33.33
C LEU A 141 18.12 -10.03 33.77
N ASN A 142 18.80 -9.31 32.89
CA ASN A 142 19.28 -7.97 33.16
C ASN A 142 19.51 -7.18 31.87
N VAL A 143 19.40 -5.87 31.95
CA VAL A 143 19.85 -4.95 30.89
C VAL A 143 20.66 -3.82 31.53
N THR A 144 21.87 -3.61 31.01
CA THR A 144 22.81 -2.60 31.51
C THR A 144 23.35 -1.77 30.37
N ALA A 145 23.91 -0.62 30.71
CA ALA A 145 24.63 0.23 29.78
C ALA A 145 25.98 0.60 30.40
N PRO A 146 27.10 0.00 29.95
CA PRO A 146 28.43 0.32 30.48
C PRO A 146 28.85 1.75 30.09
N ASP A 147 28.29 2.29 29.02
CA ASP A 147 28.51 3.66 28.56
C ASP A 147 27.25 4.24 27.89
N GLN A 148 27.36 5.46 27.35
CA GLN A 148 26.23 6.19 26.75
C GLN A 148 25.71 5.55 25.44
N TYR A 149 26.51 4.75 24.76
CA TYR A 149 26.24 4.22 23.41
C TYR A 149 26.41 2.70 23.31
N THR A 150 26.41 2.00 24.44
CA THR A 150 26.43 0.53 24.47
C THR A 150 25.34 0.06 25.43
N VAL A 151 24.54 -0.91 24.99
CA VAL A 151 23.52 -1.57 25.80
C VAL A 151 23.75 -3.07 25.75
N VAL A 152 23.70 -3.72 26.91
CA VAL A 152 23.98 -5.16 27.07
C VAL A 152 22.77 -5.80 27.73
N TRP A 153 22.13 -6.72 27.01
CA TRP A 153 21.05 -7.57 27.51
C TRP A 153 21.62 -8.93 27.86
N LYS A 154 21.30 -9.42 29.05
CA LYS A 154 21.57 -10.79 29.47
C LYS A 154 20.27 -11.54 29.63
N PHE A 155 20.16 -12.70 29.01
CA PHE A 155 18.96 -13.53 29.06
C PHE A 155 19.22 -14.80 29.88
N ASN A 156 18.20 -15.27 30.59
CA ASN A 156 18.24 -16.55 31.32
C ASN A 156 18.11 -17.74 30.35
N TYR A 157 17.28 -17.59 29.32
CA TYR A 157 17.10 -18.54 28.22
C TYR A 157 16.83 -17.78 26.91
N THR A 158 16.95 -18.49 25.80
CA THR A 158 16.79 -17.92 24.45
C THR A 158 15.58 -18.52 23.77
N THR A 159 14.95 -17.74 22.92
CA THR A 159 13.83 -18.12 22.08
C THR A 159 14.15 -17.71 20.64
N PRO A 160 13.49 -18.26 19.61
CA PRO A 160 13.62 -17.79 18.24
C PRO A 160 13.30 -16.29 18.08
N LEU A 161 12.54 -15.70 19.00
CA LEU A 161 12.18 -14.28 18.96
C LEU A 161 13.15 -13.36 19.71
N THR A 162 14.10 -13.90 20.49
CA THR A 162 14.96 -13.12 21.40
C THR A 162 15.71 -12.00 20.67
N ILE A 163 16.40 -12.32 19.58
CA ILE A 163 17.14 -11.34 18.78
C ILE A 163 16.21 -10.42 17.98
N PRO A 164 15.33 -10.93 17.11
CA PRO A 164 14.55 -10.05 16.24
C PRO A 164 13.65 -9.10 17.01
N SER A 165 12.99 -9.58 18.08
CA SER A 165 12.12 -8.73 18.91
C SER A 165 12.88 -7.69 19.72
N THR A 166 14.11 -7.98 20.16
CA THR A 166 14.92 -7.00 20.91
C THR A 166 15.46 -5.91 19.98
N LEU A 167 15.89 -6.29 18.77
CA LEU A 167 16.51 -5.36 17.82
C LEU A 167 15.48 -4.46 17.11
N TYR A 168 14.24 -4.92 16.87
CA TYR A 168 13.24 -4.06 16.22
C TYR A 168 12.55 -3.07 17.17
N MET A 169 12.69 -3.23 18.48
CA MET A 169 11.95 -2.41 19.46
C MET A 169 12.04 -0.91 19.16
N THR A 170 10.88 -0.25 19.00
CA THR A 170 10.78 1.21 18.80
C THR A 170 11.15 1.94 20.09
N ILE A 171 12.20 2.76 20.05
CA ILE A 171 12.73 3.38 21.26
C ILE A 171 11.90 4.59 21.66
N GLN A 172 11.70 4.77 22.98
CA GLN A 172 10.93 5.84 23.58
C GLN A 172 11.85 6.80 24.38
N PRO A 173 11.55 8.11 24.41
CA PRO A 173 12.45 9.10 24.99
C PRO A 173 12.44 9.08 26.52
N TYR A 174 13.62 9.11 27.13
CA TYR A 174 13.78 9.29 28.58
C TYR A 174 13.17 10.62 29.05
N SER A 175 13.14 11.66 28.21
CA SER A 175 12.56 12.97 28.58
C SER A 175 11.07 12.90 28.92
N LEU A 176 10.31 12.00 28.28
CA LEU A 176 8.88 11.80 28.58
C LEU A 176 8.64 10.72 29.65
N PHE A 177 9.43 9.64 29.61
CA PHE A 177 9.11 8.41 30.35
C PHE A 177 10.13 8.05 31.43
N GLY A 178 11.26 8.75 31.52
CA GLY A 178 12.40 8.42 32.38
C GLY A 178 12.03 8.33 33.87
N LYS A 179 11.17 9.24 34.36
CA LYS A 179 10.65 9.18 35.75
C LYS A 179 9.99 7.83 36.05
N TRP A 180 9.13 7.36 35.15
CA TRP A 180 8.42 6.09 35.30
C TRP A 180 9.38 4.91 35.13
N ALA A 181 10.30 4.98 34.18
CA ALA A 181 11.29 3.93 33.97
C ALA A 181 12.24 3.77 35.18
N ASP A 182 12.65 4.87 35.81
CA ASP A 182 13.49 4.83 37.00
C ASP A 182 12.76 4.25 38.22
N GLU A 183 11.47 4.56 38.39
CA GLU A 183 10.62 3.95 39.42
C GLU A 183 10.44 2.45 39.15
N MET A 184 10.09 2.08 37.92
CA MET A 184 9.94 0.70 37.48
C MET A 184 11.22 -0.11 37.68
N ARG A 185 12.38 0.46 37.32
CA ARG A 185 13.70 -0.15 37.52
C ARG A 185 13.95 -0.41 39.00
N LYS A 186 13.73 0.59 39.86
CA LYS A 186 13.92 0.44 41.32
C LYS A 186 13.03 -0.65 41.89
N LEU A 187 11.79 -0.77 41.42
CA LEU A 187 10.87 -1.82 41.86
C LEU A 187 11.31 -3.21 41.37
N ALA A 188 11.43 -3.41 40.05
CA ALA A 188 11.75 -4.72 39.48
C ALA A 188 13.13 -5.24 39.90
N TRP A 189 14.18 -4.40 39.84
CA TRP A 189 15.54 -4.81 40.24
C TRP A 189 15.81 -4.62 41.73
N GLY A 190 14.89 -4.02 42.48
CA GLY A 190 14.92 -3.98 43.95
C GLY A 190 14.25 -5.20 44.59
N GLY A 191 13.73 -6.14 43.81
CA GLY A 191 13.10 -7.37 44.31
C GLY A 191 11.62 -7.24 44.68
N ALA A 192 10.91 -6.24 44.12
CA ALA A 192 9.47 -6.14 44.31
C ALA A 192 8.73 -7.37 43.75
N ASN A 193 7.66 -7.78 44.42
CA ASN A 193 6.81 -8.88 43.96
C ASN A 193 5.86 -8.45 42.83
N LEU A 194 5.22 -9.42 42.17
CA LEU A 194 4.31 -9.17 41.04
C LEU A 194 3.13 -8.24 41.39
N THR A 195 2.62 -8.27 42.62
CA THR A 195 1.51 -7.39 43.03
C THR A 195 1.93 -5.93 42.96
N VAL A 196 3.09 -5.59 43.54
CA VAL A 196 3.63 -4.22 43.52
C VAL A 196 3.94 -3.76 42.10
N LEU A 197 4.48 -4.65 41.26
CA LEU A 197 4.74 -4.34 39.86
C LEU A 197 3.44 -4.07 39.09
N ASN A 198 2.41 -4.89 39.29
CA ASN A 198 1.10 -4.70 38.66
C ASN A 198 0.42 -3.40 39.11
N GLU A 199 0.48 -3.06 40.40
CA GLU A 199 -0.02 -1.79 40.93
C GLU A 199 0.70 -0.59 40.30
N PHE A 200 2.02 -0.66 40.15
CA PHE A 200 2.79 0.35 39.43
C PHE A 200 2.32 0.46 37.97
N TYR A 201 2.11 -0.66 37.27
CA TYR A 201 1.64 -0.62 35.89
C TYR A 201 0.25 -0.01 35.77
N ASP A 202 -0.69 -0.40 36.62
CA ASP A 202 -2.04 0.18 36.63
C ASP A 202 -1.99 1.69 36.83
N LYS A 203 -1.13 2.15 37.74
CA LYS A 203 -0.87 3.57 37.97
C LYS A 203 -0.26 4.23 36.74
N PHE A 204 0.80 3.66 36.18
CA PHE A 204 1.49 4.17 34.99
C PHE A 204 0.52 4.34 33.81
N LEU A 205 -0.29 3.31 33.53
CA LEU A 205 -1.25 3.32 32.43
C LEU A 205 -2.38 4.33 32.63
N LYS A 206 -2.74 4.64 33.87
CA LYS A 206 -3.78 5.64 34.20
C LYS A 206 -3.23 7.07 34.25
N GLU A 207 -2.06 7.27 34.84
CA GLU A 207 -1.53 8.59 35.20
C GLU A 207 -0.49 9.13 34.21
N CYS A 208 0.24 8.27 33.50
CA CYS A 208 1.21 8.76 32.52
C CYS A 208 0.48 9.28 31.28
N ARG A 209 0.39 10.61 31.18
CA ARG A 209 -0.26 11.34 30.09
C ARG A 209 0.70 12.42 29.55
N PRO A 210 1.68 12.06 28.70
CA PRO A 210 2.50 13.04 28.00
C PRO A 210 1.62 14.04 27.25
N SER A 211 2.07 15.28 27.15
CA SER A 211 1.35 16.34 26.43
C SER A 211 1.65 16.39 24.93
N THR A 212 2.64 15.62 24.48
CA THR A 212 3.06 15.54 23.09
C THR A 212 3.78 14.22 22.82
N ILE A 213 4.17 14.01 21.56
CA ILE A 213 4.94 12.88 21.06
C ILE A 213 6.33 13.38 20.66
N ILE A 214 7.37 12.71 21.16
CA ILE A 214 8.77 13.04 20.86
C ILE A 214 9.43 11.80 20.27
N GLY A 215 10.05 11.94 19.11
CA GLY A 215 10.66 10.87 18.33
C GLY A 215 12.06 11.20 17.83
N THR A 216 12.73 10.24 17.21
CA THR A 216 13.99 10.45 16.45
C THR A 216 13.77 10.48 14.94
N GLY A 217 12.56 10.10 14.50
CA GLY A 217 12.18 9.90 13.10
C GLY A 217 12.12 11.18 12.27
N PRO A 218 11.85 11.03 10.96
CA PRO A 218 11.94 12.11 9.99
C PRO A 218 10.90 13.22 10.18
N PHE A 219 9.78 12.94 10.86
CA PHE A 219 8.73 13.93 11.09
C PHE A 219 8.42 14.08 12.57
N LYS A 220 8.25 15.33 13.00
CA LYS A 220 7.89 15.73 14.35
C LYS A 220 6.38 15.96 14.45
N PHE A 221 5.77 15.40 15.48
CA PHE A 221 4.36 15.61 15.79
C PHE A 221 4.08 17.07 16.17
N ILE A 222 3.03 17.65 15.58
CA ILE A 222 2.56 19.01 15.89
C ILE A 222 1.31 18.95 16.76
N GLU A 223 0.22 18.43 16.19
CA GLU A 223 -1.08 18.39 16.86
C GLU A 223 -1.99 17.32 16.25
N ALA A 224 -3.04 16.97 17.00
CA ALA A 224 -4.13 16.13 16.55
C ALA A 224 -5.45 16.83 16.87
N THR A 225 -6.23 17.11 15.83
CA THR A 225 -7.52 17.82 15.88
C THR A 225 -8.67 16.88 15.53
N ASP A 226 -9.89 17.38 15.48
CA ASP A 226 -11.06 16.63 15.02
C ASP A 226 -11.10 16.41 13.50
N ILE A 227 -10.19 17.03 12.75
CA ILE A 227 -10.10 16.91 11.28
C ILE A 227 -8.80 16.26 10.79
N GLU A 228 -7.68 16.43 11.50
CA GLU A 228 -6.40 15.88 11.09
C GLU A 228 -5.34 15.75 12.19
N ILE A 229 -4.35 14.87 11.94
CA ILE A 229 -3.07 14.86 12.65
C ILE A 229 -2.01 15.50 11.75
N LEU A 230 -1.23 16.42 12.31
CA LEU A 230 -0.21 17.18 11.59
C LEU A 230 1.20 16.85 12.09
N TYR A 231 2.12 16.70 11.13
CA TYR A 231 3.55 16.56 11.39
C TYR A 231 4.35 17.52 10.53
N GLU A 232 5.49 17.97 11.05
CA GLU A 232 6.47 18.79 10.32
C GLU A 232 7.77 18.01 10.11
N LYS A 233 8.48 18.33 9.04
CA LYS A 233 9.83 17.81 8.78
C LYS A 233 10.79 18.11 9.94
N PHE A 234 11.54 17.10 10.38
CA PHE A 234 12.59 17.27 11.37
C PHE A 234 13.92 17.66 10.70
N ASN A 235 14.24 18.96 10.70
CA ASN A 235 15.44 19.47 10.01
C ASN A 235 16.79 19.01 10.60
N ALA A 236 16.79 18.47 11.83
CA ALA A 236 17.97 17.88 12.46
C ALA A 236 18.00 16.34 12.36
N TYR A 237 17.21 15.76 11.44
CA TYR A 237 17.12 14.32 11.26
C TYR A 237 18.49 13.71 10.97
N TRP A 238 18.83 12.67 11.73
CA TRP A 238 20.18 12.13 11.80
C TRP A 238 20.61 11.39 10.53
N ARG A 239 19.67 10.90 9.71
CA ARG A 239 19.95 10.32 8.38
C ARG A 239 20.02 11.38 7.27
N GLY A 240 20.06 12.66 7.61
CA GLY A 240 20.09 13.75 6.65
C GLY A 240 18.70 14.26 6.33
N ALA A 241 18.45 15.54 6.64
CA ALA A 241 17.18 16.19 6.34
C ALA A 241 16.92 16.30 4.83
N GLU A 242 17.95 16.21 3.99
CA GLU A 242 17.86 16.14 2.54
C GLU A 242 17.16 14.86 2.04
N ASN A 243 17.16 13.78 2.83
CA ASN A 243 16.41 12.56 2.49
C ASN A 243 14.91 12.75 2.63
N ILE A 244 14.48 13.66 3.51
CA ILE A 244 13.06 13.99 3.71
C ILE A 244 12.61 14.93 2.59
N LYS A 245 11.88 14.37 1.62
CA LYS A 245 11.41 15.12 0.43
C LYS A 245 10.06 15.82 0.63
N PHE A 246 9.41 15.62 1.77
CA PHE A 246 8.17 16.28 2.18
C PHE A 246 8.45 17.27 3.33
N ASP A 247 7.75 18.38 3.33
CA ASP A 247 7.80 19.39 4.39
C ASP A 247 6.83 19.04 5.53
N ARG A 248 5.70 18.37 5.21
CA ARG A 248 4.67 17.97 6.17
C ARG A 248 4.09 16.59 5.89
N VAL A 249 3.54 15.98 6.93
CA VAL A 249 2.61 14.83 6.83
C VAL A 249 1.27 15.24 7.41
N ARG A 250 0.18 14.90 6.72
CA ARG A 250 -1.19 15.14 7.18
C ARG A 250 -1.99 13.85 7.15
N VAL A 251 -2.57 13.51 8.29
CA VAL A 251 -3.44 12.35 8.45
C VAL A 251 -4.87 12.86 8.66
N PHE A 252 -5.66 12.89 7.60
CA PHE A 252 -7.04 13.35 7.68
C PHE A 252 -7.93 12.34 8.39
N ARG A 253 -8.80 12.83 9.27
CA ARG A 253 -9.79 12.01 9.98
C ARG A 253 -10.97 11.66 9.06
N ILE A 254 -10.84 10.58 8.31
CA ILE A 254 -11.82 10.19 7.28
C ILE A 254 -12.15 8.70 7.41
N PRO A 255 -13.44 8.29 7.30
CA PRO A 255 -13.83 6.90 7.13
C PRO A 255 -13.16 6.22 5.93
N GLN A 256 -12.87 4.93 6.03
CA GLN A 256 -12.08 4.19 5.02
C GLN A 256 -12.73 4.18 3.63
N ASP A 257 -14.05 4.02 3.55
CA ASP A 257 -14.80 4.04 2.28
C ASP A 257 -14.70 5.40 1.57
N VAL A 258 -14.83 6.49 2.33
CA VAL A 258 -14.65 7.86 1.82
C VAL A 258 -13.20 8.11 1.42
N TYR A 259 -12.23 7.59 2.18
CA TYR A 259 -10.81 7.69 1.84
C TYR A 259 -10.50 7.00 0.51
N VAL A 260 -10.99 5.77 0.30
CA VAL A 260 -10.81 5.03 -0.95
C VAL A 260 -11.46 5.76 -2.14
N ALA A 261 -12.67 6.31 -1.98
CA ALA A 261 -13.32 7.08 -3.04
C ALA A 261 -12.48 8.31 -3.44
N GLN A 262 -12.02 9.08 -2.46
CA GLN A 262 -11.16 10.24 -2.70
C GLN A 262 -9.78 9.86 -3.26
N PHE A 263 -9.24 8.72 -2.85
CA PHE A 263 -8.02 8.18 -3.46
C PHE A 263 -8.24 7.94 -4.95
N LEU A 264 -9.32 7.28 -5.37
CA LEU A 264 -9.61 7.01 -6.79
C LEU A 264 -9.87 8.28 -7.62
N GLU A 265 -10.30 9.37 -6.97
CA GLU A 265 -10.38 10.72 -7.55
C GLU A 265 -9.00 11.40 -7.70
N GLY A 266 -7.93 10.79 -7.20
CA GLY A 266 -6.57 11.33 -7.28
C GLY A 266 -6.17 12.27 -6.15
N LYS A 267 -6.92 12.31 -5.03
CA LYS A 267 -6.62 13.21 -3.90
C LYS A 267 -5.55 12.69 -2.94
N PHE A 268 -5.34 11.38 -2.92
CA PHE A 268 -4.40 10.72 -2.02
C PHE A 268 -3.31 9.96 -2.78
N PRO A 269 -2.07 9.95 -2.29
CA PRO A 269 -0.92 9.33 -2.94
C PRO A 269 -0.92 7.82 -2.84
N TRP A 270 -1.61 7.24 -1.86
CA TRP A 270 -1.57 5.81 -1.63
C TRP A 270 -2.77 5.33 -0.83
N THR A 271 -3.11 4.05 -0.97
CA THR A 271 -3.93 3.33 0.00
C THR A 271 -3.68 1.82 -0.13
N TRP A 272 -4.01 1.09 0.92
CA TRP A 272 -4.18 -0.35 0.92
C TRP A 272 -5.65 -0.62 1.22
N TRP A 273 -6.31 -1.42 0.41
CA TRP A 273 -7.69 -1.80 0.74
C TRP A 273 -8.11 -3.11 0.07
N LEU A 274 -9.19 -3.69 0.61
CA LEU A 274 -9.90 -4.80 -0.02
C LEU A 274 -10.73 -4.23 -1.18
N ALA A 275 -10.07 -3.99 -2.31
CA ALA A 275 -10.69 -3.38 -3.47
C ALA A 275 -11.81 -4.23 -4.06
N THR A 276 -12.93 -3.61 -4.42
CA THR A 276 -13.94 -4.29 -5.23
C THR A 276 -13.36 -4.61 -6.61
N ARG A 277 -13.98 -5.56 -7.33
CA ARG A 277 -13.56 -5.91 -8.70
C ARG A 277 -13.51 -4.69 -9.60
N GLU A 278 -14.56 -3.88 -9.55
CA GLU A 278 -14.72 -2.66 -10.34
C GLU A 278 -13.61 -1.64 -10.05
N GLN A 279 -13.31 -1.43 -8.76
CA GLN A 279 -12.24 -0.52 -8.33
C GLN A 279 -10.87 -1.00 -8.83
N LEU A 280 -10.62 -2.31 -8.76
CA LEU A 280 -9.37 -2.89 -9.23
C LEU A 280 -9.24 -2.84 -10.76
N GLU A 281 -10.32 -3.09 -11.49
CA GLU A 281 -10.38 -2.95 -12.95
C GLU A 281 -10.12 -1.50 -13.36
N TYR A 282 -10.71 -0.54 -12.66
CA TYR A 282 -10.48 0.90 -12.90
C TYR A 282 -9.00 1.28 -12.73
N VAL A 283 -8.37 0.94 -11.60
CA VAL A 283 -6.96 1.32 -11.37
C VAL A 283 -6.00 0.58 -12.33
N LYS A 284 -6.28 -0.68 -12.67
CA LYS A 284 -5.49 -1.45 -13.64
C LYS A 284 -5.64 -0.93 -15.07
N ALA A 285 -6.79 -0.36 -15.42
CA ALA A 285 -7.03 0.28 -16.72
C ALA A 285 -6.29 1.63 -16.88
N HIS A 286 -5.79 2.20 -15.79
CA HIS A 286 -5.07 3.48 -15.77
C HIS A 286 -3.64 3.33 -15.22
N PRO A 287 -2.80 2.46 -15.80
CA PRO A 287 -1.46 2.16 -15.29
C PRO A 287 -0.51 3.35 -15.44
N GLU A 288 -0.84 4.38 -16.20
CA GLU A 288 -0.11 5.65 -16.24
C GLU A 288 -0.29 6.46 -14.94
N THR A 289 -1.44 6.33 -14.29
CA THR A 289 -1.77 7.01 -13.03
C THR A 289 -1.43 6.14 -11.81
N TRP A 290 -1.78 4.86 -11.85
CA TRP A 290 -1.71 3.98 -10.68
C TRP A 290 -0.62 2.92 -10.83
N TRP A 291 0.14 2.69 -9.76
CA TRP A 291 0.82 1.42 -9.55
C TRP A 291 -0.04 0.59 -8.60
N VAL A 292 -0.42 -0.62 -9.00
CA VAL A 292 -1.24 -1.50 -8.16
C VAL A 292 -0.66 -2.89 -8.16
N ASN A 293 -0.38 -3.41 -6.98
CA ASN A 293 0.11 -4.77 -6.83
C ASN A 293 -0.36 -5.39 -5.53
N PHE A 294 -0.34 -6.71 -5.49
CA PHE A 294 -0.58 -7.47 -4.27
C PHE A 294 0.76 -7.65 -3.56
N VAL A 295 0.86 -7.16 -2.34
CA VAL A 295 2.08 -7.29 -1.50
C VAL A 295 1.77 -8.32 -0.41
N PRO A 296 2.45 -9.48 -0.40
CA PRO A 296 2.24 -10.48 0.64
C PRO A 296 2.59 -9.92 2.03
N ASP A 297 1.65 -9.95 2.96
CA ASP A 297 1.84 -9.37 4.31
C ASP A 297 1.75 -10.40 5.43
N GLY A 298 1.44 -11.64 5.08
CA GLY A 298 1.28 -12.71 6.05
C GLY A 298 -0.03 -12.68 6.85
N ASP A 299 -0.92 -11.71 6.64
CA ASP A 299 -2.18 -11.62 7.37
C ASP A 299 -3.18 -12.70 6.93
N VAL A 300 -3.76 -13.40 7.89
CA VAL A 300 -4.79 -14.42 7.64
C VAL A 300 -6.14 -13.87 8.06
N SER A 301 -7.08 -13.65 7.13
CA SER A 301 -8.45 -13.27 7.50
C SER A 301 -9.34 -14.50 7.68
N VAL A 302 -10.14 -14.49 8.76
CA VAL A 302 -10.85 -15.68 9.24
C VAL A 302 -12.25 -15.40 9.77
N VAL A 303 -13.06 -16.45 9.77
CA VAL A 303 -14.24 -16.54 10.64
C VAL A 303 -13.86 -17.44 11.82
N ILE A 304 -14.07 -16.96 13.04
CA ILE A 304 -13.78 -17.72 14.26
C ILE A 304 -15.08 -18.24 14.86
N LEU A 305 -15.05 -19.50 15.29
CA LEU A 305 -16.18 -20.19 15.92
C LEU A 305 -15.97 -20.24 17.43
N ASN A 306 -16.98 -19.87 18.20
CA ASN A 306 -16.92 -19.94 19.66
C ASN A 306 -17.14 -21.39 20.13
N CYS A 307 -16.05 -22.09 20.46
CA CYS A 307 -16.08 -23.47 20.95
C CYS A 307 -16.82 -23.65 22.29
N HIS A 308 -17.24 -22.58 22.97
CA HIS A 308 -18.01 -22.64 24.21
C HIS A 308 -19.53 -22.56 23.99
N ARG A 309 -19.97 -22.29 22.75
CA ARG A 309 -21.39 -22.16 22.41
C ARG A 309 -21.88 -23.46 21.80
N TYR A 310 -22.80 -24.18 22.45
CA TYR A 310 -23.42 -25.35 21.86
C TYR A 310 -24.26 -24.96 20.63
N PRO A 311 -24.24 -25.69 19.51
CA PRO A 311 -23.49 -26.94 19.26
C PRO A 311 -22.10 -26.75 18.62
N LEU A 312 -21.55 -25.54 18.54
CA LEU A 312 -20.16 -25.29 18.09
C LEU A 312 -19.11 -25.92 19.02
N THR A 313 -19.49 -26.34 20.22
CA THR A 313 -18.67 -27.19 21.11
C THR A 313 -18.29 -28.53 20.45
N ILE A 314 -19.13 -29.07 19.56
CA ILE A 314 -18.95 -30.36 18.90
C ILE A 314 -17.99 -30.22 17.69
N PRO A 315 -16.82 -30.90 17.68
CA PRO A 315 -15.87 -30.80 16.56
C PRO A 315 -16.47 -31.14 15.20
N GLU A 316 -17.33 -32.15 15.13
CA GLU A 316 -18.00 -32.59 13.91
C GLU A 316 -18.90 -31.50 13.33
N VAL A 317 -19.58 -30.71 14.16
CA VAL A 317 -20.38 -29.56 13.71
C VAL A 317 -19.49 -28.50 13.07
N ARG A 318 -18.33 -28.21 13.67
CA ARG A 318 -17.38 -27.25 13.10
C ARG A 318 -16.75 -27.75 11.80
N LYS A 319 -16.43 -29.04 11.72
CA LYS A 319 -15.99 -29.69 10.47
C LYS A 319 -17.06 -29.59 9.39
N ALA A 320 -18.32 -29.83 9.71
CA ALA A 320 -19.44 -29.72 8.78
C ALA A 320 -19.59 -28.28 8.26
N ILE A 321 -19.48 -27.27 9.13
CA ILE A 321 -19.43 -25.85 8.72
C ILE A 321 -18.29 -25.62 7.72
N TYR A 322 -17.09 -26.14 7.99
CA TYR A 322 -15.95 -25.96 7.10
C TYR A 322 -16.13 -26.67 5.74
N TYR A 323 -16.62 -27.92 5.73
CA TYR A 323 -16.96 -28.60 4.47
C TYR A 323 -18.03 -27.84 3.68
N GLY A 324 -18.96 -27.17 4.35
CA GLY A 324 -19.97 -26.34 3.71
C GLY A 324 -19.50 -24.96 3.24
N PHE A 325 -18.32 -24.52 3.69
CA PHE A 325 -17.77 -23.21 3.40
C PHE A 325 -16.90 -23.22 2.15
N ASN A 326 -17.41 -22.62 1.08
CA ASN A 326 -16.68 -22.47 -0.18
C ASN A 326 -15.66 -21.33 -0.06
N THR A 327 -14.47 -21.67 0.44
CA THR A 327 -13.36 -20.72 0.61
C THR A 327 -12.92 -20.10 -0.71
N THR A 328 -13.00 -20.81 -1.84
CA THR A 328 -12.65 -20.28 -3.16
C THR A 328 -13.62 -19.18 -3.61
N GLU A 329 -14.93 -19.41 -3.52
CA GLU A 329 -15.94 -18.38 -3.82
C GLU A 329 -15.82 -17.20 -2.86
N TYR A 330 -15.61 -17.47 -1.57
CA TYR A 330 -15.48 -16.44 -0.55
C TYR A 330 -14.24 -15.56 -0.76
N ARG A 331 -13.11 -16.15 -1.18
CA ARG A 331 -11.88 -15.46 -1.57
C ARG A 331 -12.07 -14.50 -2.73
N GLN A 332 -12.73 -14.96 -3.79
CA GLN A 332 -13.00 -14.11 -4.95
C GLN A 332 -13.85 -12.88 -4.61
N ILE A 333 -14.67 -12.97 -3.56
CA ILE A 333 -15.42 -11.84 -3.01
C ILE A 333 -14.52 -10.94 -2.16
N ALA A 334 -13.66 -11.54 -1.32
CA ALA A 334 -12.75 -10.82 -0.42
C ALA A 334 -11.67 -10.03 -1.17
N ILE A 335 -11.08 -10.64 -2.19
CA ILE A 335 -9.96 -10.10 -2.97
C ILE A 335 -10.21 -10.42 -4.46
N PRO A 336 -11.06 -9.65 -5.14
CA PRO A 336 -11.45 -9.90 -6.53
C PRO A 336 -10.31 -9.89 -7.57
N GLY A 337 -9.11 -9.46 -7.18
CA GLY A 337 -7.90 -9.41 -8.01
C GLY A 337 -7.04 -10.67 -8.07
N GLU A 338 -7.44 -11.72 -7.37
CA GLU A 338 -6.63 -12.90 -7.01
C GLU A 338 -6.13 -13.81 -8.14
N GLY A 339 -6.50 -13.57 -9.41
CA GLY A 339 -5.97 -14.35 -10.54
C GLY A 339 -4.44 -14.38 -10.66
N LEU A 340 -3.73 -13.57 -9.87
CA LEU A 340 -2.27 -13.51 -9.81
C LEU A 340 -1.60 -14.55 -8.88
N LEU A 341 -2.33 -15.24 -7.98
CA LEU A 341 -1.70 -16.05 -6.91
C LEU A 341 -2.43 -17.37 -6.60
N ASP A 342 -3.02 -18.01 -7.61
CA ASP A 342 -3.56 -19.37 -7.52
C ASP A 342 -2.44 -20.37 -7.16
N GLY A 343 -2.12 -20.50 -5.88
CA GLY A 343 -0.98 -21.28 -5.38
C GLY A 343 -0.31 -20.73 -4.11
N VAL A 344 -0.56 -19.47 -3.72
CA VAL A 344 0.05 -18.86 -2.52
C VAL A 344 -0.84 -19.00 -1.28
N PHE A 345 -2.14 -19.17 -1.46
CA PHE A 345 -3.08 -19.28 -0.35
C PHE A 345 -3.09 -20.67 0.28
N GLY A 346 -3.30 -20.73 1.60
CA GLY A 346 -3.49 -21.98 2.32
C GLY A 346 -4.71 -22.72 1.81
N LYS A 347 -4.47 -23.87 1.20
CA LYS A 347 -5.51 -24.87 0.94
C LYS A 347 -5.66 -25.75 2.18
N LYS A 348 -6.70 -26.58 2.25
CA LYS A 348 -6.87 -27.55 3.34
C LYS A 348 -6.98 -26.91 4.74
N GLY A 349 -7.46 -25.67 4.83
CA GLY A 349 -7.58 -24.92 6.08
C GLY A 349 -6.26 -24.57 6.78
N LEU A 350 -5.15 -24.56 6.02
CA LEU A 350 -3.86 -24.13 6.53
C LEU A 350 -3.87 -22.63 6.87
N VAL A 351 -3.09 -22.27 7.89
CA VAL A 351 -2.76 -20.87 8.28
C VAL A 351 -1.42 -20.40 7.72
N TYR A 352 -0.79 -21.23 6.88
CA TYR A 352 0.43 -20.93 6.15
C TYR A 352 0.17 -21.05 4.65
N PRO A 353 0.92 -20.32 3.80
CA PRO A 353 1.00 -20.62 2.38
C PRO A 353 1.32 -22.10 2.14
N ILE A 354 0.70 -22.72 1.12
CA ILE A 354 0.87 -24.16 0.87
C ILE A 354 2.33 -24.53 0.58
N SER A 355 3.07 -23.68 -0.13
CA SER A 355 4.50 -23.85 -0.41
C SER A 355 5.33 -23.84 0.87
N MET A 356 5.01 -22.93 1.80
CA MET A 356 5.64 -22.86 3.11
C MET A 356 5.33 -24.11 3.94
N ALA A 357 4.07 -24.56 3.98
CA ALA A 357 3.69 -25.77 4.71
C ALA A 357 4.40 -27.02 4.15
N ILE A 358 4.52 -27.14 2.82
CA ILE A 358 5.29 -28.23 2.18
C ILE A 358 6.77 -28.14 2.56
N GLY A 359 7.36 -26.94 2.55
CA GLY A 359 8.75 -26.73 2.93
C GLY A 359 9.03 -27.03 4.40
N LEU A 360 8.08 -26.72 5.31
CA LEU A 360 8.22 -26.96 6.74
C LEU A 360 7.96 -28.41 7.14
N PHE A 361 6.95 -29.07 6.56
CA PHE A 361 6.41 -30.32 7.08
C PHE A 361 6.50 -31.50 6.10
N GLY A 362 6.88 -31.25 4.85
CA GLY A 362 6.90 -32.23 3.77
C GLY A 362 5.53 -32.40 3.10
N LYS A 363 5.55 -32.75 1.82
CA LYS A 363 4.34 -32.90 0.99
C LYS A 363 3.39 -33.98 1.52
N ASP A 364 3.92 -35.12 1.95
CA ASP A 364 3.11 -36.27 2.41
C ASP A 364 2.24 -35.91 3.62
N PHE A 365 2.77 -35.10 4.55
CA PHE A 365 1.99 -34.61 5.68
C PHE A 365 0.90 -33.63 5.24
N VAL A 366 1.24 -32.67 4.37
CA VAL A 366 0.25 -31.70 3.88
C VAL A 366 -0.87 -32.39 3.11
N ASP A 367 -0.55 -33.43 2.34
CA ASP A 367 -1.54 -34.22 1.60
C ASP A 367 -2.47 -35.01 2.52
N SER A 368 -1.99 -35.47 3.68
CA SER A 368 -2.79 -36.23 4.65
C SER A 368 -3.81 -35.40 5.43
N LEU A 369 -3.65 -34.07 5.46
CA LEU A 369 -4.60 -33.16 6.10
C LEU A 369 -5.97 -33.16 5.40
N ASN A 370 -7.02 -32.93 6.20
CA ASN A 370 -8.40 -32.79 5.73
C ASN A 370 -8.49 -31.68 4.69
N ASP A 371 -9.05 -32.00 3.53
CA ASP A 371 -9.10 -31.07 2.40
C ASP A 371 -10.23 -30.03 2.50
N TYR A 372 -11.28 -30.32 3.27
CA TYR A 372 -12.48 -29.47 3.39
C TYR A 372 -13.08 -29.02 2.05
N GLY A 373 -12.92 -29.82 0.99
CA GLY A 373 -13.42 -29.51 -0.36
C GLY A 373 -12.58 -28.50 -1.15
N THR A 374 -11.54 -27.92 -0.53
CA THR A 374 -10.73 -26.85 -1.13
C THR A 374 -9.97 -27.30 -2.38
N SER A 375 -9.55 -28.56 -2.48
CA SER A 375 -8.91 -29.10 -3.70
C SER A 375 -9.90 -29.37 -4.85
N LYS A 376 -11.20 -29.50 -4.54
CA LYS A 376 -12.26 -29.81 -5.50
C LYS A 376 -13.03 -28.59 -6.00
N GLY A 377 -12.55 -27.39 -5.68
CA GLY A 377 -13.14 -26.14 -6.15
C GLY A 377 -14.32 -25.62 -5.33
N GLY A 378 -14.55 -26.12 -4.10
CA GLY A 378 -15.53 -25.49 -3.20
C GLY A 378 -16.07 -26.39 -2.09
N ALA A 379 -17.32 -26.13 -1.69
CA ALA A 379 -17.99 -26.82 -0.59
C ALA A 379 -18.41 -28.28 -0.93
N ASP A 380 -18.40 -29.16 0.06
CA ASP A 380 -18.88 -30.56 0.00
C ASP A 380 -20.18 -30.72 0.82
N PHE A 381 -21.31 -30.33 0.21
CA PHE A 381 -22.63 -30.38 0.85
C PHE A 381 -23.07 -31.78 1.26
N ARG A 382 -22.64 -32.81 0.53
CA ARG A 382 -22.94 -34.20 0.88
C ARG A 382 -22.28 -34.57 2.20
N LYS A 383 -21.02 -34.16 2.39
CA LYS A 383 -20.31 -34.41 3.64
C LYS A 383 -20.95 -33.70 4.83
N VAL A 384 -21.44 -32.47 4.62
CA VAL A 384 -22.20 -31.73 5.63
C VAL A 384 -23.45 -32.50 6.06
N GLU A 385 -24.24 -32.96 5.10
CA GLU A 385 -25.47 -33.73 5.34
C GLU A 385 -25.16 -35.07 6.05
N GLU A 386 -24.11 -35.78 5.63
CA GLU A 386 -23.64 -37.02 6.27
C GLU A 386 -23.30 -36.80 7.76
N ILE A 387 -22.54 -35.74 8.07
CA ILE A 387 -22.12 -35.43 9.44
C ILE A 387 -23.32 -35.03 10.31
N PHE A 388 -24.16 -34.11 9.84
CA PHE A 388 -25.30 -33.70 10.66
C PHE A 388 -26.29 -34.84 10.92
N ARG A 389 -26.52 -35.71 9.93
CA ARG A 389 -27.36 -36.90 10.13
C ARG A 389 -26.73 -37.92 11.06
N SER A 390 -25.41 -38.13 11.03
CA SER A 390 -24.74 -39.04 11.97
C SER A 390 -24.80 -38.55 13.41
N LEU A 391 -24.88 -37.22 13.62
CA LEU A 391 -25.13 -36.60 14.92
C LEU A 391 -26.61 -36.63 15.35
N GLY A 392 -27.50 -37.18 14.52
CA GLY A 392 -28.94 -37.25 14.79
C GLY A 392 -29.69 -35.94 14.55
N PHE A 393 -29.10 -34.99 13.81
CA PHE A 393 -29.74 -33.71 13.54
C PHE A 393 -30.84 -33.89 12.48
N THR A 394 -31.88 -33.07 12.58
CA THR A 394 -33.00 -33.07 11.63
C THR A 394 -33.25 -31.65 11.12
N LYS A 395 -33.80 -31.50 9.90
CA LYS A 395 -34.18 -30.16 9.41
C LYS A 395 -35.59 -29.83 9.85
N ASP A 396 -35.81 -28.59 10.27
CA ASP A 396 -37.15 -28.04 10.51
C ASP A 396 -37.83 -27.62 9.19
N ALA A 397 -39.02 -27.01 9.31
CA ALA A 397 -39.80 -26.54 8.16
C ALA A 397 -39.13 -25.42 7.34
N GLU A 398 -38.17 -24.69 7.94
CA GLU A 398 -37.37 -23.65 7.27
C GLU A 398 -36.10 -24.23 6.64
N GLY A 399 -35.86 -25.54 6.79
CA GLY A 399 -34.66 -26.21 6.30
C GLY A 399 -33.43 -26.02 7.20
N ILE A 400 -33.61 -25.47 8.40
CA ILE A 400 -32.54 -25.27 9.38
C ILE A 400 -32.35 -26.55 10.19
N TRP A 401 -31.09 -26.94 10.39
CA TRP A 401 -30.78 -28.11 11.20
C TRP A 401 -31.07 -27.88 12.68
N VAL A 402 -31.59 -28.91 13.34
CA VAL A 402 -31.97 -28.96 14.74
C VAL A 402 -31.30 -30.16 15.36
N THR A 403 -30.58 -29.95 16.45
CA THR A 403 -29.91 -31.01 17.20
C THR A 403 -30.93 -31.89 17.94
N PRO A 404 -30.54 -33.08 18.45
CA PRO A 404 -31.45 -33.97 19.19
C PRO A 404 -32.06 -33.33 20.44
N ASN A 405 -31.43 -32.31 21.01
CA ASN A 405 -31.96 -31.59 22.19
C ASN A 405 -32.87 -30.40 21.82
N GLY A 406 -33.18 -30.22 20.53
CA GLY A 406 -34.05 -29.15 20.04
C GLY A 406 -33.36 -27.82 19.73
N THR A 407 -32.03 -27.74 19.84
CA THR A 407 -31.30 -26.51 19.51
C THR A 407 -31.24 -26.35 17.99
N ARG A 408 -31.75 -25.23 17.47
CA ARG A 408 -31.61 -24.87 16.06
C ARG A 408 -30.18 -24.35 15.80
N LEU A 409 -29.61 -24.69 14.66
CA LEU A 409 -28.35 -24.15 14.16
C LEU A 409 -28.54 -22.71 13.65
N GLU A 410 -28.74 -21.80 14.61
CA GLU A 410 -28.87 -20.36 14.41
C GLU A 410 -27.85 -19.62 15.27
N PHE A 411 -27.03 -18.77 14.64
CA PHE A 411 -25.89 -18.12 15.29
C PHE A 411 -25.82 -16.63 14.98
N SER A 412 -25.25 -15.87 15.91
CA SER A 412 -24.82 -14.49 15.67
C SER A 412 -23.41 -14.43 15.08
N CYS A 413 -23.18 -13.51 14.14
CA CYS A 413 -21.85 -13.21 13.61
C CYS A 413 -21.51 -11.73 13.84
N LEU A 414 -20.55 -11.47 14.73
CA LEU A 414 -20.05 -10.13 15.05
C LEU A 414 -19.04 -9.67 13.98
N TYR A 415 -19.19 -8.45 13.48
CA TYR A 415 -18.29 -7.88 12.47
C TYR A 415 -18.29 -6.35 12.50
N ILE A 416 -17.31 -5.75 11.82
CA ILE A 416 -17.24 -4.31 11.58
C ILE A 416 -17.71 -4.04 10.14
N PRO A 417 -18.87 -3.37 9.95
CA PRO A 417 -19.44 -3.14 8.62
C PRO A 417 -18.52 -2.40 7.65
N ALA A 418 -17.71 -1.48 8.16
CA ALA A 418 -16.75 -0.71 7.37
C ALA A 418 -15.68 -1.58 6.68
N TRP A 419 -15.44 -2.81 7.17
CA TRP A 419 -14.36 -3.67 6.67
C TRP A 419 -14.87 -4.96 6.03
N TRP A 420 -15.95 -5.53 6.56
CA TRP A 420 -16.37 -6.89 6.21
C TRP A 420 -17.84 -7.02 5.80
N SER A 421 -18.55 -5.95 5.43
CA SER A 421 -19.97 -6.02 5.03
C SER A 421 -20.26 -7.03 3.91
N VAL A 422 -19.57 -6.89 2.78
CA VAL A 422 -19.74 -7.81 1.63
C VAL A 422 -19.40 -9.25 2.02
N LEU A 423 -18.39 -9.44 2.87
CA LEU A 423 -17.96 -10.76 3.34
C LEU A 423 -18.97 -11.37 4.31
N ALA A 424 -19.53 -10.56 5.20
CA ALA A 424 -20.56 -10.98 6.14
C ALA A 424 -21.82 -11.47 5.41
N ASP A 425 -22.26 -10.77 4.36
CA ASP A 425 -23.39 -11.19 3.53
C ASP A 425 -23.08 -12.48 2.75
N ALA A 426 -21.87 -12.60 2.20
CA ALA A 426 -21.42 -13.83 1.55
C ALA A 426 -21.41 -15.02 2.53
N PHE A 427 -21.02 -14.79 3.79
CA PHE A 427 -20.98 -15.81 4.82
C PHE A 427 -22.40 -16.27 5.18
N VAL A 428 -23.33 -15.33 5.38
CA VAL A 428 -24.75 -15.63 5.60
C VAL A 428 -25.31 -16.48 4.46
N SER A 429 -25.05 -16.09 3.21
CA SER A 429 -25.51 -16.81 2.02
C SER A 429 -24.99 -18.23 1.96
N GLN A 430 -23.68 -18.44 2.19
CA GLN A 430 -23.10 -19.78 2.18
C GLN A 430 -23.59 -20.66 3.33
N MET A 431 -23.76 -20.11 4.55
CA MET A 431 -24.29 -20.85 5.69
C MET A 431 -25.76 -21.27 5.48
N ALA A 432 -26.57 -20.40 4.85
CA ALA A 432 -27.95 -20.73 4.52
C ALA A 432 -28.05 -21.93 3.56
N ARG A 433 -27.13 -22.06 2.59
CA ARG A 433 -27.07 -23.22 1.66
C ARG A 433 -26.90 -24.56 2.37
N ILE A 434 -26.35 -24.55 3.59
CA ILE A 434 -26.14 -25.75 4.39
C ILE A 434 -27.11 -25.91 5.57
N GLY A 435 -28.17 -25.10 5.62
CA GLY A 435 -29.19 -25.17 6.66
C GLY A 435 -28.74 -24.59 8.01
N ILE A 436 -27.87 -23.57 7.98
CA ILE A 436 -27.43 -22.81 9.15
C ILE A 436 -27.86 -21.35 8.97
N LYS A 437 -28.53 -20.80 9.98
CA LYS A 437 -28.98 -19.41 9.96
C LYS A 437 -27.98 -18.51 10.67
N ILE A 438 -27.57 -17.43 10.02
CA ILE A 438 -26.64 -16.43 10.60
C ILE A 438 -27.36 -15.09 10.75
N ARG A 439 -27.27 -14.50 11.94
CA ARG A 439 -27.69 -13.13 12.25
C ARG A 439 -26.46 -12.24 12.36
N LEU A 440 -26.32 -11.27 11.47
CA LEU A 440 -25.22 -10.31 11.51
C LEU A 440 -25.40 -9.31 12.67
N VAL A 441 -24.30 -9.02 13.37
CA VAL A 441 -24.21 -8.01 14.44
C VAL A 441 -23.08 -7.05 14.07
N GLY A 442 -23.45 -5.91 13.46
CA GLY A 442 -22.49 -4.89 13.04
C GLY A 442 -22.20 -3.89 14.15
N THR A 443 -20.92 -3.54 14.36
CA THR A 443 -20.51 -2.56 15.37
C THR A 443 -19.25 -1.76 14.99
N THR A 444 -18.86 -0.76 15.78
CA THR A 444 -17.59 -0.01 15.66
C THR A 444 -16.44 -0.73 16.40
N TRP A 445 -15.21 -0.24 16.25
CA TRP A 445 -14.00 -0.92 16.75
C TRP A 445 -14.01 -1.15 18.28
N GLU A 446 -14.33 -0.13 19.08
CA GLU A 446 -14.27 -0.23 20.54
C GLU A 446 -15.31 -1.24 21.10
N PRO A 447 -16.60 -1.19 20.74
CA PRO A 447 -17.55 -2.21 21.18
C PRO A 447 -17.23 -3.59 20.58
N TYR A 448 -16.70 -3.66 19.34
CA TYR A 448 -16.23 -4.92 18.76
C TYR A 448 -15.16 -5.56 19.66
N CYS A 449 -14.13 -4.79 20.04
CA CYS A 449 -13.09 -5.24 20.95
C CYS A 449 -13.63 -5.61 22.33
N GLN A 450 -14.60 -4.86 22.86
CA GLN A 450 -15.22 -5.18 24.15
C GLN A 450 -15.95 -6.53 24.11
N SER A 451 -16.86 -6.72 23.15
CA SER A 451 -17.61 -7.97 23.01
C SER A 451 -16.69 -9.18 22.77
N LEU A 452 -15.61 -8.98 22.01
CA LEU A 452 -14.64 -10.02 21.70
C LEU A 452 -13.73 -10.36 22.89
N PHE A 453 -13.10 -9.35 23.51
CA PHE A 453 -12.00 -9.54 24.46
C PHE A 453 -12.42 -9.52 25.93
N ARG A 454 -13.59 -8.95 26.26
CA ARG A 454 -14.06 -8.83 27.65
C ARG A 454 -15.27 -9.70 27.91
N ASP A 455 -16.28 -9.59 27.06
CA ASP A 455 -17.60 -10.16 27.37
C ASP A 455 -17.74 -11.59 26.80
N HIS A 456 -16.96 -11.94 25.77
CA HIS A 456 -17.05 -13.22 25.03
C HIS A 456 -18.47 -13.55 24.55
N ASP A 457 -19.26 -12.50 24.28
CA ASP A 457 -20.66 -12.63 23.92
C ASP A 457 -20.85 -12.63 22.40
N TYR A 458 -20.46 -13.75 21.80
CA TYR A 458 -20.59 -14.01 20.37
C TYR A 458 -20.69 -15.52 20.12
N ASP A 459 -21.35 -15.91 19.04
CA ASP A 459 -21.29 -17.29 18.52
C ASP A 459 -20.18 -17.44 17.49
N MET A 460 -20.10 -16.47 16.57
CA MET A 460 -19.10 -16.36 15.52
C MET A 460 -18.65 -14.91 15.35
N TYR A 461 -17.47 -14.69 14.79
CA TYR A 461 -17.05 -13.35 14.39
C TYR A 461 -16.07 -13.33 13.22
N LEU A 462 -16.10 -12.25 12.46
CA LEU A 462 -15.17 -11.96 11.36
C LEU A 462 -14.00 -11.12 11.87
N ARG A 463 -12.77 -11.54 11.56
CA ARG A 463 -11.57 -10.91 12.10
C ARG A 463 -10.37 -11.04 11.15
N PHE A 464 -9.44 -10.08 11.23
CA PHE A 464 -8.03 -10.31 10.91
C PHE A 464 -7.44 -11.32 11.90
N GLY A 465 -7.33 -12.55 11.46
CA GLY A 465 -7.02 -13.71 12.25
C GLY A 465 -5.61 -13.69 12.85
N ALA A 466 -4.68 -14.30 12.14
CA ALA A 466 -3.32 -14.52 12.61
C ALA A 466 -2.40 -13.63 11.79
N TRP A 467 -1.75 -12.72 12.49
CA TRP A 467 -0.72 -11.87 11.93
C TRP A 467 0.52 -12.75 11.78
N TYR A 468 1.05 -12.86 10.57
CA TYR A 468 2.41 -13.38 10.42
C TYR A 468 3.33 -12.43 11.17
N ASN A 469 3.94 -12.93 12.24
CA ASN A 469 5.08 -12.26 12.82
C ASN A 469 6.34 -13.01 12.40
N ILE A 470 7.48 -12.36 12.56
CA ILE A 470 8.89 -12.80 12.51
C ILE A 470 9.14 -14.32 12.43
N HIS A 471 8.38 -15.16 13.15
CA HIS A 471 8.56 -16.60 13.21
C HIS A 471 7.23 -17.39 13.07
N PRO A 472 7.17 -18.56 12.40
CA PRO A 472 5.92 -19.32 12.18
C PRO A 472 5.19 -19.74 13.47
N TRP A 473 5.92 -19.95 14.57
CA TRP A 473 5.34 -20.19 15.89
C TRP A 473 4.46 -19.04 16.37
N SER A 474 4.79 -17.80 16.04
CA SER A 474 4.01 -16.63 16.45
C SER A 474 2.58 -16.66 15.91
N VAL A 475 2.37 -17.22 14.71
CA VAL A 475 1.05 -17.43 14.11
C VAL A 475 0.24 -18.38 14.99
N MET A 476 0.82 -19.52 15.36
CA MET A 476 0.18 -20.50 16.25
C MET A 476 -0.07 -19.92 17.65
N ASN A 477 0.89 -19.17 18.18
CA ASN A 477 0.74 -18.45 19.43
C ASN A 477 -0.46 -17.50 19.34
N ASN A 478 -0.61 -16.70 18.26
CA ASN A 478 -1.77 -15.82 18.06
C ASN A 478 -3.11 -16.55 18.05
N ILE A 479 -3.13 -17.81 17.60
CA ILE A 479 -4.35 -18.63 17.51
C ILE A 479 -4.67 -19.30 18.86
N PHE A 480 -3.70 -19.97 19.49
CA PHE A 480 -3.94 -20.83 20.65
C PHE A 480 -3.68 -20.17 22.01
N VAL A 481 -2.95 -19.06 22.03
CA VAL A 481 -2.42 -18.45 23.26
C VAL A 481 -2.77 -16.97 23.38
N VAL A 482 -2.48 -16.17 22.35
CA VAL A 482 -2.37 -14.72 22.51
C VAL A 482 -3.74 -14.11 22.77
N ARG A 483 -3.76 -13.48 23.94
CA ARG A 483 -4.56 -12.36 24.43
C ARG A 483 -4.40 -11.10 23.56
N ASN A 484 -4.56 -11.19 22.24
CA ASN A 484 -4.20 -10.07 21.37
C ASN A 484 -5.39 -9.12 21.26
N SER A 485 -5.31 -8.01 21.99
CA SER A 485 -5.81 -6.76 21.44
C SER A 485 -4.67 -6.12 20.66
N TRP A 486 -4.94 -5.76 19.42
CA TRP A 486 -4.48 -4.45 18.97
C TRP A 486 -4.67 -3.44 20.12
N MET A 487 -3.65 -2.65 20.47
CA MET A 487 -3.76 -1.51 21.42
C MET A 487 -3.71 -1.80 22.93
N GLY A 488 -3.05 -2.86 23.41
CA GLY A 488 -2.73 -2.97 24.84
C GLY A 488 -3.95 -3.10 25.77
N ILE A 489 -5.09 -3.55 25.26
CA ILE A 489 -6.22 -4.01 26.06
C ILE A 489 -5.88 -5.42 26.57
N PRO A 490 -5.62 -5.62 27.87
CA PRO A 490 -5.50 -6.96 28.41
C PRO A 490 -6.83 -7.69 28.17
N ALA A 491 -6.84 -8.67 27.25
CA ALA A 491 -7.91 -9.66 27.16
C ALA A 491 -7.63 -10.68 28.27
N PRO A 492 -8.45 -10.74 29.32
CA PRO A 492 -8.37 -11.83 30.28
C PRO A 492 -8.87 -13.09 29.55
N TYR A 493 -8.08 -14.17 29.64
CA TYR A 493 -8.42 -15.55 29.26
C TYR A 493 -8.26 -15.97 27.78
N PRO A 494 -7.87 -17.24 27.53
CA PRO A 494 -7.73 -17.78 26.19
C PRO A 494 -9.10 -17.84 25.51
N LEU A 495 -9.20 -17.30 24.29
CA LEU A 495 -10.43 -17.27 23.49
C LEU A 495 -10.94 -18.68 23.10
N HIS A 496 -10.18 -19.74 23.42
CA HIS A 496 -10.52 -21.13 23.18
C HIS A 496 -10.00 -21.95 24.37
N GLU A 497 -10.83 -22.84 24.93
CA GLU A 497 -10.41 -23.73 26.02
C GLU A 497 -9.11 -24.46 25.63
N PRO A 498 -8.19 -24.78 26.57
CA PRO A 498 -7.18 -25.79 26.32
C PRO A 498 -7.88 -27.10 25.95
N GLN A 499 -7.99 -27.40 24.67
CA GLN A 499 -8.45 -28.73 24.25
C GLN A 499 -7.30 -29.68 24.56
N ILE A 500 -7.56 -30.55 25.51
CA ILE A 500 -6.72 -31.72 25.75
C ILE A 500 -7.06 -32.69 24.61
N VAL A 501 -6.05 -33.06 23.83
CA VAL A 501 -6.20 -34.03 22.75
C VAL A 501 -5.22 -35.16 22.92
N ASP A 502 -5.65 -36.36 22.57
CA ASP A 502 -4.75 -37.50 22.50
C ASP A 502 -3.75 -37.29 21.35
N ALA A 503 -2.48 -37.47 21.68
CA ALA A 503 -1.41 -37.35 20.72
C ALA A 503 -1.53 -38.45 19.65
N PRO A 504 -1.51 -38.10 18.35
CA PRO A 504 -1.49 -39.09 17.28
C PRO A 504 -0.26 -39.98 17.34
N ASP A 505 -0.36 -41.22 16.85
CA ASP A 505 0.76 -42.17 16.89
C ASP A 505 1.98 -41.72 16.06
N TRP A 506 1.80 -40.81 15.10
CA TRP A 506 2.89 -40.25 14.29
C TRP A 506 3.64 -39.10 14.98
N VAL A 507 3.14 -38.59 16.11
CA VAL A 507 3.73 -37.43 16.80
C VAL A 507 5.17 -37.76 17.23
N ALA A 508 6.04 -36.75 17.19
CA ALA A 508 7.42 -36.94 17.61
C ALA A 508 7.48 -37.32 19.10
N GLY A 509 8.27 -38.34 19.45
CA GLY A 509 8.29 -38.90 20.81
C GLY A 509 8.68 -37.93 21.92
N TRP A 510 9.40 -36.85 21.59
CA TRP A 510 9.74 -35.80 22.57
C TRP A 510 8.52 -34.99 23.02
N ILE A 511 7.46 -34.92 22.21
CA ILE A 511 6.20 -34.24 22.55
C ILE A 511 5.45 -35.05 23.62
N THR A 512 5.56 -36.38 23.60
CA THR A 512 4.91 -37.31 24.53
C THR A 512 5.85 -37.85 25.60
N GLU A 513 7.04 -37.27 25.75
CA GLU A 513 8.02 -37.71 26.75
C GLU A 513 7.46 -37.47 28.16
N LYS A 514 7.59 -38.46 29.07
CA LYS A 514 7.04 -38.33 30.44
C LYS A 514 7.63 -37.12 31.17
N GLY A 515 6.77 -36.39 31.88
CA GLY A 515 7.17 -35.24 32.72
C GLY A 515 7.14 -33.89 32.01
N LYS A 516 6.70 -33.80 30.76
CA LYS A 516 6.50 -32.50 30.09
C LYS A 516 5.32 -31.73 30.68
N PRO A 517 5.41 -30.40 30.80
CA PRO A 517 4.40 -29.58 31.46
C PRO A 517 3.09 -29.41 30.68
N TRP A 518 3.04 -29.85 29.42
CA TRP A 518 1.83 -29.82 28.59
C TRP A 518 1.09 -31.17 28.55
N LEU A 519 1.67 -32.24 29.09
CA LEU A 519 1.01 -33.54 29.17
C LEU A 519 0.09 -33.58 30.38
N VAL A 520 -1.16 -33.96 30.15
CA VAL A 520 -2.18 -34.15 31.19
C VAL A 520 -2.18 -35.60 31.67
N ASP A 521 -1.93 -36.53 30.76
CA ASP A 521 -1.70 -37.96 31.02
C ASP A 521 -0.65 -38.51 30.02
N GLU A 522 -0.58 -39.84 29.83
CA GLU A 522 0.43 -40.45 28.95
C GLU A 522 0.30 -40.05 27.47
N ARG A 523 -0.88 -39.58 27.02
CA ARG A 523 -1.13 -39.18 25.63
C ARG A 523 -1.87 -37.84 25.48
N GLY A 524 -2.56 -37.36 26.52
CA GLY A 524 -3.32 -36.12 26.49
C GLY A 524 -2.41 -34.89 26.49
N ILE A 525 -2.44 -34.12 25.40
CA ILE A 525 -1.68 -32.87 25.22
C ILE A 525 -2.61 -31.68 25.42
N ASN A 526 -2.28 -30.80 26.36
CA ASN A 526 -2.86 -29.47 26.45
C ASN A 526 -2.24 -28.57 25.38
N VAL A 527 -2.98 -28.30 24.30
CA VAL A 527 -2.47 -27.60 23.10
C VAL A 527 -2.02 -26.17 23.41
N THR A 528 -2.76 -25.43 24.24
CA THR A 528 -2.38 -24.07 24.64
C THR A 528 -1.06 -24.08 25.41
N ARG A 529 -0.91 -24.98 26.38
CA ARG A 529 0.32 -25.13 27.16
C ARG A 529 1.48 -25.60 26.27
N PHE A 530 1.23 -26.53 25.36
CA PHE A 530 2.24 -26.97 24.38
C PHE A 530 2.69 -25.80 23.50
N THR A 531 1.76 -25.00 22.98
CA THR A 531 2.10 -23.83 22.14
C THR A 531 2.95 -22.83 22.89
N ILE A 532 2.60 -22.53 24.15
CA ILE A 532 3.38 -21.65 25.05
C ILE A 532 4.83 -22.15 25.18
N GLU A 533 5.00 -23.44 25.46
CA GLU A 533 6.32 -24.04 25.73
C GLU A 533 7.12 -24.28 24.45
N LEU A 534 6.47 -24.55 23.32
CA LEU A 534 7.10 -24.65 22.00
C LEU A 534 7.83 -23.35 21.62
N GLY A 535 7.36 -22.19 22.12
CA GLY A 535 8.03 -20.90 21.91
C GLY A 535 9.42 -20.80 22.55
N LEU A 536 9.74 -21.72 23.47
CA LEU A 536 11.05 -21.84 24.11
C LEU A 536 12.00 -22.78 23.36
N GLU A 537 11.49 -23.54 22.39
CA GLU A 537 12.29 -24.51 21.65
C GLU A 537 13.19 -23.79 20.64
N THR A 538 14.48 -24.11 20.69
CA THR A 538 15.52 -23.54 19.83
C THR A 538 16.07 -24.56 18.83
N ASP A 539 15.82 -25.85 19.04
CA ASP A 539 16.10 -26.88 18.06
C ASP A 539 15.11 -26.79 16.88
N LEU A 540 15.65 -26.58 15.67
CA LEU A 540 14.84 -26.33 14.49
C LEU A 540 13.94 -27.53 14.12
N GLU A 541 14.42 -28.76 14.29
CA GLU A 541 13.66 -29.95 13.89
C GLU A 541 12.54 -30.21 14.90
N ARG A 542 12.79 -30.06 16.21
CA ARG A 542 11.74 -30.08 17.22
C ARG A 542 10.73 -28.95 17.03
N MET A 543 11.17 -27.75 16.69
CA MET A 543 10.27 -26.65 16.36
C MET A 543 9.34 -27.03 15.20
N LYS A 544 9.89 -27.57 14.10
CA LYS A 544 9.09 -28.04 12.96
C LYS A 544 8.10 -29.14 13.35
N ASP A 545 8.52 -30.12 14.15
CA ASP A 545 7.64 -31.19 14.66
C ASP A 545 6.48 -30.62 15.50
N GLY A 546 6.77 -29.66 16.37
CA GLY A 546 5.74 -29.01 17.18
C GLY A 546 4.76 -28.19 16.34
N LEU A 547 5.26 -27.44 15.35
CA LEU A 547 4.42 -26.70 14.41
C LEU A 547 3.58 -27.62 13.53
N LYS A 548 4.13 -28.79 13.15
CA LYS A 548 3.42 -29.85 12.43
C LYS A 548 2.25 -30.39 13.26
N PHE A 549 2.48 -30.69 14.55
CA PHE A 549 1.42 -31.08 15.49
C PHE A 549 0.32 -30.02 15.60
N LEU A 550 0.70 -28.75 15.80
CA LEU A 550 -0.26 -27.64 15.90
C LEU A 550 -1.07 -27.42 14.61
N THR A 551 -0.42 -27.59 13.45
CA THR A 551 -1.07 -27.51 12.13
C THR A 551 -2.08 -28.63 11.94
N TRP A 552 -1.72 -29.88 12.29
CA TRP A 552 -2.65 -30.99 12.29
C TRP A 552 -3.83 -30.74 13.23
N TYR A 553 -3.56 -30.29 14.45
CA TYR A 553 -4.60 -30.05 15.44
C TYR A 553 -5.61 -28.99 14.94
N LEU A 554 -5.15 -27.88 14.36
CA LEU A 554 -6.03 -26.86 13.79
C LEU A 554 -6.88 -27.42 12.63
N ASN A 555 -6.28 -28.26 11.79
CA ASN A 555 -6.98 -28.92 10.69
C ASN A 555 -7.97 -29.97 11.17
N GLU A 556 -7.70 -30.69 12.26
CA GLU A 556 -8.54 -31.76 12.79
C GLU A 556 -9.65 -31.22 13.71
N TYR A 557 -9.42 -30.12 14.41
CA TYR A 557 -10.36 -29.49 15.33
C TYR A 557 -10.64 -28.04 14.92
N PRO A 558 -11.20 -27.78 13.72
CA PRO A 558 -11.28 -26.44 13.19
C PRO A 558 -12.19 -25.57 14.05
N PHE A 559 -11.68 -24.43 14.51
CA PHE A 559 -12.46 -23.33 15.09
C PHE A 559 -12.14 -22.00 14.38
N TYR A 560 -11.41 -22.11 13.28
CA TYR A 560 -10.67 -21.06 12.62
C TYR A 560 -10.81 -21.27 11.11
N LEU A 561 -11.84 -20.68 10.52
CA LEU A 561 -12.14 -20.82 9.10
C LEU A 561 -11.29 -19.84 8.31
N THR A 562 -10.15 -20.31 7.80
CA THR A 562 -9.26 -19.48 6.97
C THR A 562 -9.89 -19.25 5.60
N TYR A 563 -10.02 -17.98 5.22
CA TYR A 563 -10.51 -17.64 3.90
C TYR A 563 -9.55 -16.76 3.12
N THR A 564 -8.69 -15.92 3.69
CA THR A 564 -7.57 -15.33 2.92
C THR A 564 -6.24 -15.61 3.59
N LEU A 565 -5.18 -15.65 2.80
CA LEU A 565 -3.80 -15.86 3.26
C LEU A 565 -2.86 -14.87 2.58
N SER A 566 -2.38 -13.92 3.37
CA SER A 566 -1.16 -13.12 3.21
C SER A 566 -1.08 -12.22 1.98
N GLY A 567 -1.72 -11.06 2.05
CA GLY A 567 -1.35 -9.85 1.33
C GLY A 567 -2.47 -8.82 1.18
N ARG A 568 -2.07 -7.56 1.03
CA ARG A 568 -3.00 -6.45 0.72
C ARG A 568 -2.77 -6.00 -0.70
N THR A 569 -3.84 -5.49 -1.32
CA THR A 569 -3.69 -4.73 -2.56
C THR A 569 -3.19 -3.34 -2.18
N TYR A 570 -1.98 -3.02 -2.60
CA TYR A 570 -1.42 -1.68 -2.50
C TYR A 570 -1.66 -0.94 -3.81
N ALA A 571 -2.18 0.28 -3.73
CA ALA A 571 -2.25 1.18 -4.87
C ALA A 571 -1.55 2.50 -4.55
N ILE A 572 -0.68 2.94 -5.45
CA ILE A 572 0.07 4.20 -5.36
C ILE A 572 -0.30 5.08 -6.55
N ASN A 573 -0.62 6.34 -6.28
CA ASN A 573 -0.79 7.38 -7.28
C ASN A 573 0.57 7.91 -7.72
N LYS A 574 1.02 7.46 -8.90
CA LYS A 574 2.30 7.86 -9.50
C LYS A 574 2.33 9.31 -9.96
N LYS A 575 1.19 10.02 -9.94
CA LYS A 575 1.13 11.47 -10.21
C LYS A 575 1.41 12.31 -8.97
N LEU A 576 1.32 11.73 -7.77
CA LEU A 576 1.54 12.44 -6.52
C LEU A 576 2.88 12.09 -5.88
N VAL A 577 3.29 10.82 -5.95
CA VAL A 577 4.53 10.34 -5.30
C VAL A 577 5.35 9.42 -6.19
N SER A 578 6.67 9.43 -5.96
CA SER A 578 7.66 8.62 -6.67
C SER A 578 8.66 7.99 -5.70
N GLY A 579 9.51 7.09 -6.23
CA GLY A 579 10.62 6.51 -5.47
C GLY A 579 10.21 5.49 -4.40
N PHE A 580 9.38 4.54 -4.81
CA PHE A 580 8.98 3.37 -4.04
C PHE A 580 9.38 2.09 -4.78
N PRO A 581 9.62 0.95 -4.09
CA PRO A 581 9.96 -0.30 -4.75
C PRO A 581 8.78 -0.80 -5.60
N THR A 582 9.00 -1.04 -6.90
CA THR A 582 7.92 -1.49 -7.80
C THR A 582 7.76 -3.01 -7.86
N ASN A 583 8.76 -3.75 -7.37
CA ASN A 583 8.68 -5.19 -7.20
C ASN A 583 7.97 -5.50 -5.86
N PRO A 584 6.79 -6.13 -5.86
CA PRO A 584 6.05 -6.43 -4.62
C PRO A 584 6.74 -7.45 -3.70
N LEU A 585 7.81 -8.11 -4.17
CA LEU A 585 8.64 -9.04 -3.39
C LEU A 585 9.97 -8.41 -2.94
N ASP A 586 10.15 -7.10 -3.15
CA ASP A 586 11.32 -6.39 -2.63
C ASP A 586 11.29 -6.41 -1.09
N PRO A 587 12.37 -6.78 -0.38
CA PRO A 587 12.41 -6.78 1.08
C PRO A 587 12.05 -5.44 1.73
N LEU A 588 12.18 -4.32 1.01
CA LEU A 588 11.76 -3.00 1.50
C LEU A 588 10.24 -2.84 1.61
N TRP A 589 9.46 -3.75 1.03
CA TRP A 589 8.03 -3.90 1.31
C TRP A 589 7.76 -4.68 2.59
N HIS A 590 8.75 -5.36 3.19
CA HIS A 590 8.52 -6.22 4.35
C HIS A 590 9.35 -5.79 5.59
N PRO A 591 9.38 -4.50 5.98
CA PRO A 591 9.98 -4.13 7.26
C PRO A 591 9.08 -4.60 8.41
N TYR A 592 9.63 -5.37 9.34
CA TYR A 592 8.94 -5.77 10.57
C TYR A 592 9.01 -4.67 11.65
N PRO A 593 7.91 -4.37 12.35
CA PRO A 593 6.57 -4.92 12.15
C PRO A 593 5.97 -4.31 10.88
N TYR A 594 5.48 -5.16 9.99
CA TYR A 594 4.86 -4.70 8.76
C TYR A 594 3.52 -4.08 9.11
N GLN A 595 3.47 -2.75 9.08
CA GLN A 595 2.24 -2.00 9.28
C GLN A 595 2.18 -0.87 8.27
N ASP A 596 0.97 -0.60 7.80
CA ASP A 596 0.51 0.39 6.83
C ASP A 596 1.53 1.46 6.44
N VAL A 597 2.06 2.24 7.38
CA VAL A 597 2.95 3.39 7.07
C VAL A 597 4.47 3.14 7.24
N HIS A 598 4.89 2.01 7.82
CA HIS A 598 6.31 1.72 8.09
C HIS A 598 7.18 1.65 6.82
N PRO A 599 6.74 1.03 5.71
CA PRO A 599 7.51 1.05 4.46
C PRO A 599 7.81 2.47 4.00
N TYR A 600 6.85 3.39 4.11
CA TYR A 600 7.00 4.80 3.70
C TYR A 600 8.01 5.55 4.56
N ILE A 601 8.01 5.32 5.88
CA ILE A 601 8.99 5.92 6.78
C ILE A 601 10.38 5.41 6.43
N LEU A 602 10.52 4.10 6.18
CA LEU A 602 11.76 3.50 5.73
C LEU A 602 12.23 4.13 4.41
N TRP A 603 11.38 4.18 3.38
CA TRP A 603 11.75 4.74 2.08
C TRP A 603 12.05 6.24 2.13
N THR A 604 11.28 7.01 2.91
CA THR A 604 11.53 8.45 3.15
C THR A 604 12.89 8.65 3.82
N SER A 605 13.19 7.83 4.83
CA SER A 605 14.45 7.90 5.56
C SER A 605 15.66 7.44 4.75
N LEU A 606 15.44 6.61 3.73
CA LEU A 606 16.44 6.22 2.73
C LEU A 606 16.55 7.24 1.59
N GLY A 607 15.75 8.31 1.58
CA GLY A 607 15.74 9.32 0.53
C GLY A 607 15.15 8.83 -0.80
N LEU A 608 14.51 7.66 -0.80
CA LEU A 608 13.89 7.06 -1.98
C LEU A 608 12.57 7.75 -2.28
N PHE A 609 11.71 7.91 -1.27
CA PHE A 609 10.31 8.32 -1.45
C PHE A 609 10.12 9.83 -1.37
N GLY A 610 9.34 10.39 -2.29
CA GLY A 610 9.08 11.84 -2.36
C GLY A 610 7.89 12.21 -3.26
N PRO A 611 7.53 13.50 -3.30
CA PRO A 611 6.51 13.98 -4.22
C PRO A 611 7.04 13.88 -5.66
N VAL A 612 6.14 13.64 -6.61
CA VAL A 612 6.47 13.77 -8.02
C VAL A 612 6.84 15.22 -8.28
N VAL A 613 8.10 15.44 -8.63
CA VAL A 613 8.55 16.74 -9.10
C VAL A 613 8.21 16.79 -10.59
N PRO A 614 7.35 17.70 -11.06
CA PRO A 614 7.12 17.87 -12.49
C PRO A 614 8.45 18.10 -13.17
N TYR A 615 8.76 17.30 -14.19
CA TYR A 615 9.98 17.53 -14.97
C TYR A 615 9.88 18.91 -15.62
N THR A 616 10.78 19.80 -15.23
CA THR A 616 10.83 21.18 -15.76
C THR A 616 11.72 21.30 -16.99
N GLY A 617 12.36 20.20 -17.42
CA GLY A 617 13.20 20.19 -18.60
C GLY A 617 12.40 20.06 -19.89
N THR A 618 13.13 20.11 -21.00
CA THR A 618 12.59 20.05 -22.36
C THR A 618 12.62 18.62 -22.89
N TYR A 619 11.61 18.31 -23.69
CA TYR A 619 11.55 17.05 -24.44
C TYR A 619 12.02 17.30 -25.87
N VAL A 620 12.88 16.41 -26.37
CA VAL A 620 13.44 16.51 -27.72
C VAL A 620 13.11 15.26 -28.53
N PRO A 621 12.66 15.40 -29.80
CA PRO A 621 12.47 14.27 -30.69
C PRO A 621 13.82 13.70 -31.12
N VAL A 622 13.93 12.38 -31.15
CA VAL A 622 15.14 11.65 -31.49
C VAL A 622 14.82 10.47 -32.43
N TYR A 623 15.81 10.07 -33.21
CA TYR A 623 15.78 8.95 -34.14
C TYR A 623 16.78 7.90 -33.68
N VAL A 624 16.31 6.70 -33.43
CA VAL A 624 17.10 5.64 -32.83
C VAL A 624 17.98 5.00 -33.91
N VAL A 625 19.30 5.05 -33.74
CA VAL A 625 20.29 4.52 -34.71
C VAL A 625 20.98 3.24 -34.23
N GLY A 626 20.85 2.90 -32.93
CA GLY A 626 21.30 1.65 -32.32
C GLY A 626 20.19 0.97 -31.51
N ASN A 627 20.48 -0.14 -30.81
CA ASN A 627 19.51 -0.76 -29.90
C ASN A 627 19.59 -0.09 -28.51
N VAL A 628 18.48 0.47 -28.04
CA VAL A 628 18.41 1.11 -26.71
C VAL A 628 17.59 0.21 -25.78
N PRO A 629 18.20 -0.38 -24.73
CA PRO A 629 17.47 -1.12 -23.71
C PRO A 629 16.45 -0.24 -22.97
N LYS A 630 15.49 -0.86 -22.28
CA LYS A 630 14.56 -0.12 -21.42
C LYS A 630 15.33 0.61 -20.31
N PHE A 631 15.07 1.90 -20.11
CA PHE A 631 15.72 2.70 -19.07
C PHE A 631 14.73 3.65 -18.39
N LEU A 632 15.09 4.16 -17.21
CA LEU A 632 14.35 5.19 -16.47
C LEU A 632 14.93 6.56 -16.86
N GLY A 633 14.09 7.44 -17.42
CA GLY A 633 14.48 8.78 -17.84
C GLY A 633 14.56 9.78 -16.69
N ALA A 634 15.18 10.92 -16.96
CA ALA A 634 15.38 12.04 -16.03
C ALA A 634 14.05 12.65 -15.51
N ASP A 635 12.96 12.46 -16.24
CA ASP A 635 11.60 12.83 -15.85
C ASP A 635 10.88 11.78 -14.99
N GLY A 636 11.56 10.68 -14.65
CA GLY A 636 11.00 9.56 -13.89
C GLY A 636 10.13 8.60 -14.69
N ASN A 637 10.00 8.78 -16.02
CA ASN A 637 9.26 7.85 -16.89
C ASN A 637 10.19 6.77 -17.47
N TYR A 638 9.65 5.57 -17.71
CA TYR A 638 10.41 4.53 -18.40
C TYR A 638 10.31 4.68 -19.92
N TYR A 639 11.45 4.61 -20.61
CA TYR A 639 11.58 4.68 -22.06
C TYR A 639 12.14 3.38 -22.63
N GLY A 640 11.79 3.11 -23.90
CA GLY A 640 12.24 1.91 -24.61
C GLY A 640 11.56 0.60 -24.15
N PRO A 641 12.06 -0.56 -24.60
CA PRO A 641 13.23 -0.70 -25.47
C PRO A 641 12.96 -0.13 -26.87
N PHE A 642 13.95 0.54 -27.46
CA PHE A 642 13.87 1.06 -28.82
C PHE A 642 14.80 0.29 -29.75
N LYS A 643 14.35 0.09 -30.98
CA LYS A 643 15.09 -0.53 -32.08
C LYS A 643 15.56 0.54 -33.05
N ARG A 644 16.62 0.24 -33.81
CA ARG A 644 17.10 1.10 -34.90
C ARG A 644 15.94 1.40 -35.87
N GLY A 645 15.72 2.68 -36.17
CA GLY A 645 14.61 3.19 -36.97
C GLY A 645 13.47 3.81 -36.15
N ASP A 646 13.37 3.50 -34.86
CA ASP A 646 12.32 4.05 -34.00
C ASP A 646 12.47 5.57 -33.83
N ARG A 647 11.34 6.27 -33.70
CA ARG A 647 11.29 7.67 -33.31
C ARG A 647 10.78 7.76 -31.88
N ALA A 648 11.50 8.49 -31.04
CA ALA A 648 11.12 8.73 -29.65
C ALA A 648 11.14 10.23 -29.33
N VAL A 649 10.48 10.61 -28.24
CA VAL A 649 10.59 11.94 -27.63
C VAL A 649 11.09 11.70 -26.22
N LEU A 650 12.28 12.20 -25.92
CA LEU A 650 12.99 11.91 -24.67
C LEU A 650 13.30 13.22 -23.92
N PRO A 651 13.46 13.19 -22.59
CA PRO A 651 14.09 14.28 -21.85
C PRO A 651 15.44 14.64 -22.48
N GLU A 652 15.73 15.93 -22.62
CA GLU A 652 16.94 16.40 -23.34
C GLU A 652 18.24 15.84 -22.75
N GLU A 653 18.29 15.63 -21.44
CA GLU A 653 19.43 15.03 -20.74
C GLU A 653 19.67 13.57 -21.14
N ASP A 654 18.59 12.79 -21.23
CA ASP A 654 18.66 11.38 -21.66
C ASP A 654 18.99 11.27 -23.15
N ALA A 655 18.39 12.14 -23.97
CA ALA A 655 18.71 12.24 -25.38
C ALA A 655 20.20 12.58 -25.58
N LYS A 656 20.74 13.53 -24.82
CA LYS A 656 22.16 13.90 -24.90
C LYS A 656 23.07 12.72 -24.56
N LYS A 657 22.75 11.99 -23.50
CA LYS A 657 23.49 10.78 -23.12
C LYS A 657 23.46 9.72 -24.22
N LEU A 658 22.27 9.38 -24.72
CA LEU A 658 22.11 8.39 -25.78
C LEU A 658 22.75 8.82 -27.11
N PHE A 659 22.82 10.14 -27.37
CA PHE A 659 23.51 10.70 -28.53
C PHE A 659 25.03 10.58 -28.39
N GLU A 660 25.58 10.86 -27.21
CA GLU A 660 27.00 10.66 -26.90
C GLU A 660 27.40 9.17 -26.98
N GLU A 661 26.49 8.26 -26.63
CA GLU A 661 26.65 6.81 -26.80
C GLU A 661 26.49 6.33 -28.27
N GLY A 662 26.13 7.23 -29.19
CA GLY A 662 25.92 6.92 -30.61
C GLY A 662 24.69 6.04 -30.88
N LEU A 663 23.74 6.00 -29.94
CA LEU A 663 22.53 5.18 -30.04
C LEU A 663 21.34 5.91 -30.67
N ILE A 664 21.37 7.24 -30.71
CA ILE A 664 20.33 8.08 -31.33
C ILE A 664 20.93 9.20 -32.22
N SER A 665 20.08 9.84 -33.01
CA SER A 665 20.33 11.06 -33.79
C SER A 665 19.22 12.08 -33.55
N TYR A 666 19.56 13.38 -33.51
CA TYR A 666 18.58 14.47 -33.44
C TYR A 666 17.94 14.80 -34.79
N THR A 667 18.58 14.41 -35.88
CA THR A 667 18.04 14.57 -37.23
C THR A 667 17.65 13.21 -37.80
N PRO A 668 16.57 13.15 -38.62
CA PRO A 668 16.21 11.92 -39.29
C PRO A 668 17.39 11.45 -40.16
N PRO A 669 17.75 10.15 -40.12
CA PRO A 669 18.78 9.62 -40.99
C PRO A 669 18.36 9.80 -42.46
N VAL A 670 19.25 10.38 -43.27
CA VAL A 670 19.03 10.57 -44.70
C VAL A 670 19.54 9.34 -45.44
N TYR A 671 18.64 8.48 -45.89
CA TYR A 671 18.98 7.34 -46.72
C TYR A 671 19.09 7.79 -48.18
N THR A 672 20.24 7.51 -48.80
CA THR A 672 20.38 7.67 -50.25
C THR A 672 19.94 6.38 -50.89
N TYR A 673 18.98 6.44 -51.80
CA TYR A 673 18.47 5.24 -52.50
C TYR A 673 19.18 5.08 -53.84
N MET A 674 19.44 3.83 -54.22
CA MET A 674 20.06 3.49 -55.50
C MET A 674 19.22 2.45 -56.23
N ALA A 675 19.01 2.69 -57.53
CA ALA A 675 18.39 1.71 -58.40
C ALA A 675 19.43 0.67 -58.83
N VAL A 676 19.15 -0.61 -58.59
CA VAL A 676 19.95 -1.76 -59.04
C VAL A 676 19.04 -2.81 -59.66
N TYR A 677 19.56 -3.64 -60.55
CA TYR A 677 18.78 -4.63 -61.30
C TYR A 677 19.12 -6.04 -60.82
N ALA A 678 18.16 -6.81 -60.34
CA ALA A 678 18.38 -8.18 -59.90
C ALA A 678 18.95 -9.02 -61.04
N THR A 679 20.09 -9.68 -60.81
CA THR A 679 20.70 -10.65 -61.74
C THR A 679 20.26 -12.07 -61.42
N THR A 680 19.75 -12.29 -60.20
CA THR A 680 19.16 -13.54 -59.70
C THR A 680 17.91 -13.25 -58.87
N ASP A 681 17.14 -14.27 -58.50
CA ASP A 681 16.03 -14.10 -57.55
C ASP A 681 16.58 -13.74 -56.15
N ILE A 682 16.00 -12.71 -55.52
CA ILE A 682 16.40 -12.18 -54.20
C ILE A 682 15.21 -12.35 -53.24
N PRO A 683 15.33 -13.16 -52.17
CA PRO A 683 14.30 -13.27 -51.13
C PRO A 683 14.02 -11.93 -50.44
N ALA A 684 12.85 -11.78 -49.80
CA ALA A 684 12.52 -10.58 -49.05
C ALA A 684 13.51 -10.34 -47.89
N PHE A 685 13.89 -9.09 -47.65
CA PHE A 685 14.81 -8.69 -46.58
C PHE A 685 14.40 -7.33 -45.99
N ILE A 686 14.92 -7.00 -44.81
CA ILE A 686 14.73 -5.69 -44.16
C ILE A 686 15.94 -4.80 -44.50
N GLY A 687 15.69 -3.64 -45.09
CA GLY A 687 16.70 -2.65 -45.45
C GLY A 687 17.25 -1.90 -44.24
N VAL A 688 18.35 -1.18 -44.42
CA VAL A 688 19.00 -0.36 -43.36
C VAL A 688 18.15 0.82 -42.88
N ASP A 689 17.09 1.14 -43.63
CA ASP A 689 16.03 2.09 -43.30
C ASP A 689 14.85 1.47 -42.54
N GLY A 690 14.88 0.15 -42.30
CA GLY A 690 13.85 -0.59 -41.56
C GLY A 690 12.66 -1.05 -42.42
N GLU A 691 12.61 -0.68 -43.71
CA GLU A 691 11.56 -1.09 -44.63
C GLU A 691 11.82 -2.51 -45.18
N THR A 692 10.75 -3.22 -45.56
CA THR A 692 10.87 -4.56 -46.14
C THR A 692 10.92 -4.49 -47.68
N TYR A 693 11.93 -5.11 -48.27
CA TYR A 693 12.19 -5.12 -49.71
C TYR A 693 12.15 -6.54 -50.27
N GLY A 694 11.45 -6.72 -51.39
CA GLY A 694 11.34 -7.98 -52.12
C GLY A 694 10.14 -8.83 -51.69
N PRO A 695 10.05 -10.09 -52.16
CA PRO A 695 11.04 -10.78 -52.99
C PRO A 695 11.11 -10.22 -54.42
N TYR A 696 12.29 -10.27 -55.04
CA TYR A 696 12.53 -9.82 -56.41
C TYR A 696 12.98 -10.98 -57.29
N LYS A 697 12.63 -10.98 -58.58
CA LYS A 697 13.07 -11.94 -59.58
C LYS A 697 14.22 -11.41 -60.42
N ALA A 698 14.99 -12.31 -61.04
CA ALA A 698 16.00 -11.93 -62.02
C ALA A 698 15.41 -11.04 -63.13
N GLY A 699 16.00 -9.86 -63.34
CA GLY A 699 15.54 -8.82 -64.26
C GLY A 699 14.77 -7.67 -63.59
N ASP A 700 14.30 -7.83 -62.35
CA ASP A 700 13.55 -6.79 -61.63
C ASP A 700 14.45 -5.58 -61.29
N THR A 701 13.87 -4.40 -61.23
CA THR A 701 14.54 -3.19 -60.75
C THR A 701 14.21 -2.97 -59.28
N LEU A 702 15.24 -2.82 -58.44
CA LEU A 702 15.14 -2.57 -57.01
C LEU A 702 15.56 -1.13 -56.75
N ILE A 703 14.75 -0.37 -56.01
CA ILE A 703 15.17 0.90 -55.40
C ILE A 703 15.28 0.64 -53.90
N VAL A 704 16.51 0.47 -53.44
CA VAL A 704 16.81 0.14 -52.03
C VAL A 704 17.85 1.12 -51.50
N PRO A 705 18.01 1.26 -50.17
CA PRO A 705 19.07 2.10 -49.60
C PRO A 705 20.43 1.73 -50.19
N LYS A 706 21.29 2.72 -50.43
CA LYS A 706 22.58 2.55 -51.09
C LYS A 706 23.45 1.49 -50.42
N GLU A 707 23.42 1.39 -49.09
CA GLU A 707 24.15 0.37 -48.34
C GLU A 707 23.66 -1.05 -48.67
N ASP A 708 22.35 -1.24 -48.80
CA ASP A 708 21.76 -2.53 -49.22
C ASP A 708 22.03 -2.80 -50.70
N ALA A 709 21.98 -1.77 -51.55
CA ALA A 709 22.29 -1.88 -52.97
C ALA A 709 23.76 -2.26 -53.20
N ASP A 710 24.69 -1.62 -52.48
CA ASP A 710 26.13 -1.91 -52.51
C ASP A 710 26.40 -3.35 -52.02
N ARG A 711 25.69 -3.81 -50.97
CA ARG A 711 25.75 -5.21 -50.52
C ARG A 711 25.28 -6.17 -51.62
N LEU A 712 24.13 -5.90 -52.25
CA LEU A 712 23.58 -6.76 -53.31
C LEU A 712 24.46 -6.80 -54.57
N LEU A 713 25.10 -5.68 -54.91
CA LEU A 713 26.11 -5.60 -55.97
C LEU A 713 27.36 -6.42 -55.63
N ALA A 714 27.88 -6.30 -54.39
CA ALA A 714 29.04 -7.06 -53.92
C ALA A 714 28.78 -8.57 -53.86
N GLU A 715 27.55 -8.98 -53.51
CA GLU A 715 27.10 -10.37 -53.53
C GLU A 715 26.83 -10.92 -54.94
N GLY A 716 26.92 -10.08 -55.98
CA GLY A 716 26.66 -10.46 -57.37
C GLY A 716 25.19 -10.75 -57.69
N LYS A 717 24.27 -10.40 -56.78
CA LYS A 717 22.82 -10.62 -56.91
C LYS A 717 22.11 -9.50 -57.65
N ALA A 718 22.78 -8.36 -57.85
CA ALA A 718 22.28 -7.23 -58.62
C ALA A 718 23.36 -6.62 -59.54
N SER A 719 22.94 -5.82 -60.52
CA SER A 719 23.76 -5.08 -61.48
C SER A 719 23.43 -3.59 -61.44
N ALA A 720 24.42 -2.72 -61.66
CA ALA A 720 24.21 -1.28 -61.77
C ALA A 720 23.67 -0.85 -63.16
N SER A 721 23.67 -1.76 -64.14
CA SER A 721 23.23 -1.50 -65.52
C SER A 721 22.04 -2.39 -65.90
N PRO A 722 21.00 -1.83 -66.55
CA PRO A 722 19.81 -2.58 -66.95
C PRO A 722 20.11 -3.59 -68.07
N PRO A 723 19.45 -4.77 -68.08
CA PRO A 723 19.50 -5.69 -69.22
C PRO A 723 18.69 -5.13 -70.41
N VAL A 724 19.15 -5.33 -71.65
CA VAL A 724 18.54 -4.77 -72.89
C VAL A 724 17.55 -5.77 -73.53
N PRO A 725 16.23 -5.48 -73.58
CA PRO A 725 15.23 -6.31 -74.25
C PRO A 725 14.79 -5.76 -75.64
N ALA A 726 14.37 -6.66 -76.52
CA ALA A 726 14.33 -6.50 -77.98
C ALA A 726 13.09 -5.76 -78.60
N GLU A 727 12.32 -4.99 -77.84
CA GLU A 727 10.93 -4.61 -78.24
C GLU A 727 10.70 -3.09 -78.41
N ILE A 728 11.77 -2.31 -78.65
CA ILE A 728 11.76 -0.83 -78.61
C ILE A 728 10.93 -0.08 -79.68
N PRO A 729 10.61 -0.57 -80.91
CA PRO A 729 9.94 0.29 -81.89
C PRO A 729 8.44 0.56 -81.67
N ALA A 730 7.74 -0.19 -80.81
CA ALA A 730 6.29 -0.07 -80.64
C ALA A 730 5.86 0.95 -79.55
N ILE A 731 6.73 1.27 -78.61
CA ILE A 731 6.43 2.11 -77.44
C ILE A 731 6.45 3.61 -77.79
N ALA A 732 7.16 4.00 -78.85
CA ALA A 732 7.31 5.40 -79.26
C ALA A 732 5.98 6.09 -79.66
N LYS A 733 4.96 5.33 -80.07
CA LYS A 733 3.66 5.89 -80.46
C LYS A 733 2.74 6.21 -79.27
N GLY A 734 2.84 5.46 -78.17
CA GLY A 734 2.02 5.68 -76.96
C GLY A 734 2.45 6.87 -76.10
N VAL A 735 3.74 7.23 -76.14
CA VAL A 735 4.29 8.35 -75.36
C VAL A 735 3.74 9.71 -75.86
N SER A 736 3.46 9.83 -77.16
CA SER A 736 2.95 11.07 -77.76
C SER A 736 1.52 11.42 -77.31
N ASP A 737 0.68 10.41 -77.04
CA ASP A 737 -0.70 10.63 -76.57
C ASP A 737 -0.76 10.99 -75.07
N LEU A 738 0.25 10.56 -74.30
CA LEU A 738 0.35 10.85 -72.87
C LEU A 738 0.74 12.31 -72.61
N ILE A 739 1.61 12.87 -73.46
CA ILE A 739 2.09 14.26 -73.35
C ILE A 739 0.93 15.25 -73.51
N ALA A 740 -0.02 14.99 -74.43
CA ALA A 740 -1.18 15.85 -74.65
C ALA A 740 -2.15 15.91 -73.45
N LYS A 741 -2.23 14.86 -72.61
CA LYS A 741 -3.08 14.86 -71.41
C LYS A 741 -2.46 15.61 -70.23
N VAL A 742 -1.13 15.60 -70.12
CA VAL A 742 -0.39 16.27 -69.04
C VAL A 742 -0.50 17.79 -69.14
N ASP A 743 -0.52 18.35 -70.35
CA ASP A 743 -0.70 19.80 -70.56
C ASP A 743 -2.08 20.30 -70.07
N THR A 744 -3.15 19.52 -70.28
CA THR A 744 -4.49 19.83 -69.74
C THR A 744 -4.57 19.80 -68.20
N MET A 745 -3.76 18.97 -67.54
CA MET A 745 -3.68 18.93 -66.08
C MET A 745 -2.94 20.15 -65.52
N GLY A 746 -1.94 20.67 -66.23
CA GLY A 746 -1.20 21.88 -65.86
C GLY A 746 -2.11 23.12 -65.76
N ILE A 747 -3.08 23.24 -66.67
CA ILE A 747 -4.07 24.34 -66.69
C ILE A 747 -5.08 24.23 -65.53
N SER A 748 -5.43 23.00 -65.10
CA SER A 748 -6.35 22.80 -63.97
C SER A 748 -5.70 23.09 -62.61
N LEU A 749 -4.39 22.82 -62.50
CA LEU A 749 -3.61 23.07 -61.28
C LEU A 749 -3.39 24.57 -61.01
N SER A 750 -3.26 25.39 -62.05
CA SER A 750 -3.20 26.85 -61.88
C SER A 750 -4.52 27.42 -61.38
N GLY A 751 -5.66 26.94 -61.91
CA GLY A 751 -6.99 27.35 -61.44
C GLY A 751 -7.24 27.01 -59.95
N LEU A 752 -6.84 25.81 -59.50
CA LEU A 752 -6.93 25.42 -58.09
C LEU A 752 -6.08 26.30 -57.17
N ARG A 753 -4.89 26.72 -57.63
CA ARG A 753 -4.02 27.62 -56.88
C ARG A 753 -4.66 28.98 -56.68
N ASP A 754 -5.31 29.52 -57.70
CA ASP A 754 -5.98 30.82 -57.63
C ASP A 754 -7.19 30.77 -56.67
N THR A 755 -7.98 29.69 -56.73
CA THR A 755 -9.09 29.46 -55.77
C THR A 755 -8.60 29.33 -54.33
N MET A 756 -7.44 28.69 -54.10
CA MET A 756 -6.83 28.63 -52.77
C MET A 756 -6.39 30.00 -52.24
N VAL A 757 -5.93 30.90 -53.11
CA VAL A 757 -5.58 32.27 -52.73
C VAL A 757 -6.83 33.06 -52.34
N GLU A 758 -7.93 32.90 -53.08
CA GLU A 758 -9.22 33.52 -52.74
C GLU A 758 -9.80 32.99 -51.42
N LEU A 759 -9.80 31.67 -51.22
CA LEU A 759 -10.22 31.04 -49.95
C LEU A 759 -9.41 31.56 -48.76
N ARG A 760 -8.09 31.77 -48.94
CA ARG A 760 -7.24 32.32 -47.87
C ARG A 760 -7.58 33.77 -47.55
N ALA A 761 -7.94 34.57 -48.55
CA ALA A 761 -8.42 35.93 -48.35
C ALA A 761 -9.79 35.97 -47.65
N GLU A 762 -10.69 35.03 -47.98
CA GLU A 762 -12.02 34.92 -47.39
C GLU A 762 -11.97 34.43 -45.92
N ILE A 763 -11.08 33.49 -45.60
CA ILE A 763 -10.79 33.07 -44.22
C ILE A 763 -10.26 34.24 -43.39
N SER A 764 -9.37 35.06 -43.94
CA SER A 764 -8.86 36.24 -43.23
C SER A 764 -9.96 37.25 -42.92
N ARG A 765 -10.85 37.51 -43.89
CA ARG A 765 -12.04 38.36 -43.71
C ARG A 765 -13.01 37.80 -42.65
N THR A 766 -13.19 36.48 -42.65
CA THR A 766 -14.04 35.79 -41.67
C THR A 766 -13.46 35.93 -40.25
N ASN A 767 -12.14 35.82 -40.09
CA ASN A 767 -11.47 36.01 -38.81
C ASN A 767 -11.61 37.45 -38.28
N GLU A 768 -11.50 38.46 -39.14
CA GLU A 768 -11.80 39.85 -38.75
C GLU A 768 -13.25 40.03 -38.32
N ASN A 769 -14.20 39.43 -39.04
CA ASN A 769 -15.61 39.47 -38.66
C ASN A 769 -15.88 38.81 -37.30
N ILE A 770 -15.24 37.67 -37.01
CA ILE A 770 -15.35 36.99 -35.70
C ILE A 770 -14.79 37.88 -34.59
N SER A 771 -13.66 38.55 -34.81
CA SER A 771 -13.08 39.49 -33.84
C SER A 771 -14.03 40.66 -33.54
N ASN A 772 -14.61 41.25 -34.59
CA ASN A 772 -15.59 42.33 -34.46
C ASN A 772 -16.88 41.89 -33.75
N LEU A 773 -17.34 40.65 -34.00
CA LEU A 773 -18.50 40.07 -33.32
C LEU A 773 -18.20 39.84 -31.83
N SER A 774 -17.02 39.33 -31.48
CA SER A 774 -16.57 39.15 -30.10
C SER A 774 -16.57 40.48 -29.33
N ASN A 775 -16.05 41.55 -29.94
CA ASN A 775 -16.06 42.89 -29.35
C ASN A 775 -17.49 43.41 -29.14
N SER A 776 -18.40 43.16 -30.08
CA SER A 776 -19.81 43.55 -29.97
C SER A 776 -20.55 42.77 -28.87
N LEU A 777 -20.24 41.47 -28.72
CA LEU A 777 -20.81 40.63 -27.66
C LEU A 777 -20.37 41.09 -26.27
N ASN A 778 -19.09 41.49 -26.13
CA ASN A 778 -18.56 42.05 -24.89
C ASN A 778 -19.24 43.38 -24.53
N ALA A 779 -19.49 44.24 -25.53
CA ALA A 779 -20.25 45.48 -25.32
C ALA A 779 -21.70 45.21 -24.89
N LEU A 780 -22.35 44.21 -25.50
CA LEU A 780 -23.72 43.81 -25.16
C LEU A 780 -23.80 43.22 -23.73
N SER A 781 -22.82 42.41 -23.33
CA SER A 781 -22.70 41.89 -21.97
C SER A 781 -22.63 43.02 -20.92
N GLY A 782 -21.85 44.07 -21.21
CA GLY A 782 -21.79 45.28 -20.38
C GLY A 782 -23.13 46.02 -20.28
N GLN A 783 -23.88 46.12 -21.39
CA GLN A 783 -25.22 46.72 -21.39
C GLN A 783 -26.23 45.91 -20.59
N VAL A 784 -26.20 44.58 -20.70
CA VAL A 784 -27.07 43.68 -19.92
C VAL A 784 -26.81 43.84 -18.42
N ALA A 785 -25.55 43.91 -17.99
CA ALA A 785 -25.19 44.17 -16.58
C ALA A 785 -25.74 45.52 -16.07
N GLY A 786 -25.75 46.56 -16.92
CA GLY A 786 -26.34 47.87 -16.62
C GLY A 786 -27.88 47.87 -16.51
N ILE A 787 -28.56 47.06 -17.33
CA ILE A 787 -30.01 46.91 -17.26
C ILE A 787 -30.42 46.20 -15.96
N THR A 788 -29.68 45.17 -15.53
CA THR A 788 -29.97 44.44 -14.27
C THR A 788 -29.87 45.36 -13.04
N THR A 789 -28.89 46.26 -13.00
CA THR A 789 -28.73 47.25 -11.92
C THR A 789 -29.83 48.31 -11.96
N THR A 790 -30.28 48.73 -13.14
CA THR A 790 -31.39 49.69 -13.29
C THR A 790 -32.73 49.09 -12.86
N ILE A 791 -32.99 47.81 -13.18
CA ILE A 791 -34.21 47.10 -12.76
C ILE A 791 -34.26 46.96 -11.23
N LEU A 792 -33.13 46.62 -10.59
CA LEU A 792 -33.04 46.60 -9.12
C LEU A 792 -33.31 47.98 -8.50
N GLY A 793 -32.78 49.04 -9.11
CA GLY A 793 -33.04 50.43 -8.69
C GLY A 793 -34.51 50.84 -8.78
N ILE A 794 -35.18 50.50 -9.89
CA ILE A 794 -36.62 50.79 -10.07
C ILE A 794 -37.48 50.02 -9.07
N GLY A 795 -37.12 48.76 -8.77
CA GLY A 795 -37.81 47.96 -7.75
C GLY A 795 -37.81 48.62 -6.37
N ILE A 796 -36.66 49.18 -5.96
CA ILE A 796 -36.54 49.90 -4.68
C ILE A 796 -37.41 51.17 -4.70
N VAL A 797 -37.42 51.93 -5.79
CA VAL A 797 -38.24 53.14 -5.90
C VAL A 797 -39.74 52.82 -5.85
N ILE A 798 -40.19 51.73 -6.50
CA ILE A 798 -41.59 51.28 -6.44
C ILE A 798 -41.95 50.88 -5.00
N ILE A 799 -41.08 50.14 -4.30
CA ILE A 799 -41.31 49.77 -2.90
C ILE A 799 -41.44 51.02 -2.02
N VAL A 800 -40.53 51.99 -2.19
CA VAL A 800 -40.58 53.27 -1.45
C VAL A 800 -41.85 54.06 -1.76
N LEU A 801 -42.24 54.19 -3.03
CA LEU A 801 -43.48 54.88 -3.42
C LEU A 801 -44.72 54.16 -2.90
N THR A 802 -44.71 52.82 -2.87
CA THR A 802 -45.80 52.03 -2.30
C THR A 802 -45.89 52.24 -0.80
N LEU A 803 -44.76 52.25 -0.08
CA LEU A 803 -44.71 52.55 1.36
C LEU A 803 -45.15 53.99 1.66
N VAL A 804 -44.78 54.96 0.83
CA VAL A 804 -45.22 56.36 0.95
C VAL A 804 -46.72 56.49 0.69
N ASN A 805 -47.27 55.80 -0.31
CA ASN A 805 -48.71 55.78 -0.56
C ASN A 805 -49.48 55.11 0.57
N ILE A 806 -48.96 54.01 1.16
CA ILE A 806 -49.52 53.39 2.36
C ILE A 806 -49.48 54.36 3.55
N ALA A 807 -48.36 55.07 3.75
CA ALA A 807 -48.24 56.07 4.81
C ALA A 807 -49.18 57.28 4.61
N LEU A 808 -49.38 57.74 3.37
CA LEU A 808 -50.32 58.81 3.03
C LEU A 808 -51.77 58.36 3.18
N ALA A 809 -52.10 57.10 2.84
CA ALA A 809 -53.42 56.51 3.06
C ALA A 809 -53.73 56.36 4.56
N LEU A 810 -52.73 56.03 5.39
CA LEU A 810 -52.87 55.96 6.85
C LEU A 810 -52.99 57.35 7.51
N ARG A 811 -52.55 58.43 6.85
CA ARG A 811 -52.63 59.83 7.35
C ARG A 811 -53.94 60.54 7.00
N LYS A 812 -54.86 59.89 6.27
CA LYS A 812 -56.22 60.38 5.95
C LYS A 812 -57.34 59.70 6.76
N LYS A 813 -57.00 59.23 7.97
CA LYS A 813 -57.96 59.04 9.06
C LYS A 813 -57.85 60.17 10.07
#